data_AF-A0A2H6JCE1-F1
#
_entry.id   AF-A0A2H6JCE1-F1
#
_cell.length_a   1.000
_cell.length_b   1.000
_cell.length_c   1.000
_cell.angle_alpha   90.00
_cell.angle_beta   90.00
_cell.angle_gamma   90.00
#
_symmetry.space_group_name_H-M   'P 1'
#
loop_
_entity.id
_entity.type
_entity.pdbx_description
1 polymer ?
#
loop_
_entity_poly.entity_id
_entity_poly.type
_entity_poly.pdbx_seq_one_letter_code
_entity_poly.pdbx_strand_id
1 'polypeptide(L)'
;MKPPAPILPIAPEDGAPWRPTVSTESALRALGLSGVPRGRLVEALPFGPDDITAGSETELQAAVAGLRSDVDLPLRIQQSNYFANVLRHAAAAETPGRAVAEIERFLLHNPDRVWENSWVRIRRADLGAFAGRVLETDLRRDRRDPHGPLRGDAHRILYRAANGEAQVRVPISYLLKLTLAEIIGCHERIPALVYQTGHRLMGHYLNDNCSPETLSFHVARLRAREGMGDAVARETAKRFLLTHLLILYANVRFGLRESGQTAMVYSSPHPPVRQRRLNDCISDTFYRELFVSPCLSGWDDGERKHAYMMLCHEVLSRSQLNAVAKLREAGIITRDLVVLPNLSNVSLANNGTHVSLGSLRLGAALRDPASGFGAAHEKHLGDLAIKIAEHFLPLFVGTYSAAPYRLDFQDFHPEKALAFLPHELDYTHLRMLWRGWRQKAELRFLGHSRTPLGPRWIDRPLAAVLRLRGDVVPDFRILDYLVALGSTDRSPALDGSPGNEERLKRDLAELGVFDTRMAVYQFLRLRPMARMGFSGFEGRHYSLFEDLRGDLGRAVDLQGLLCALAYKYIVAGGIGHGHIPDTRFVESERRQVVFAAAIGLPAFYVRRDTDNRFLRRVLERTARVRPSRRYRRYLKVPLAEYRKALLRLVLDDGADLVEGLGLEATMRDLRERLEQPERLSAAARLSAGILTEAGARSPLSLTGAEFNRAAERYYRGPLKQHHLHEGLACLESDLRALDADRVREPAYGHALHALLGERPAVDFLERIRPALLRESPREDDLYRLICLLLTSIHRDTARADAALEPGREDDEVPPPVRRAGNG
;
A
#
# COMPACT_ATOMS: atom_id res chain seq x y z
N MET A 1 -29.87 -9.61 17.60
CA MET A 1 -29.52 -8.54 18.57
C MET A 1 -29.35 -7.24 17.80
N LYS A 2 -30.07 -6.17 18.16
CA LYS A 2 -29.86 -4.84 17.60
C LYS A 2 -28.43 -4.38 17.93
N PRO A 3 -27.67 -3.77 17.01
CA PRO A 3 -26.40 -3.17 17.36
C PRO A 3 -26.64 -2.05 18.40
N PRO A 4 -25.77 -1.90 19.41
CA PRO A 4 -25.87 -0.78 20.34
C PRO A 4 -25.77 0.52 19.54
N ALA A 5 -26.71 1.44 19.78
CA ALA A 5 -26.64 2.79 19.22
C ALA A 5 -25.31 3.43 19.64
N PRO A 6 -24.61 4.16 18.76
CA PRO A 6 -23.43 4.90 19.16
C PRO A 6 -23.87 5.97 20.16
N ILE A 7 -23.47 5.83 21.41
CA ILE A 7 -23.55 6.91 22.39
C ILE A 7 -22.51 7.93 21.96
N LEU A 8 -22.94 8.90 21.15
CA LEU A 8 -22.16 10.10 20.84
C LEU A 8 -22.26 11.04 22.04
N PRO A 9 -21.16 11.49 22.65
CA PRO A 9 -21.22 12.71 23.44
C PRO A 9 -21.51 13.86 22.48
N ILE A 10 -22.62 14.55 22.73
CA ILE A 10 -22.98 15.82 22.09
C ILE A 10 -21.80 16.79 22.31
N ALA A 11 -21.33 17.42 21.23
CA ALA A 11 -20.29 18.44 21.32
C ALA A 11 -20.80 19.60 22.18
N PRO A 12 -19.99 20.17 23.10
CA PRO A 12 -20.36 21.44 23.70
C PRO A 12 -20.45 22.50 22.58
N GLU A 13 -21.57 23.24 22.54
CA GLU A 13 -21.83 24.31 21.56
C GLU A 13 -20.93 25.53 21.74
N ASP A 14 -20.11 25.58 22.79
CA ASP A 14 -19.23 26.70 23.09
C ASP A 14 -17.78 26.37 22.75
N GLY A 15 -17.12 27.25 21.99
CA GLY A 15 -15.73 27.16 21.52
C GLY A 15 -14.63 27.15 22.60
N ALA A 16 -14.89 26.54 23.76
CA ALA A 16 -13.88 26.21 24.75
C ALA A 16 -13.01 25.04 24.26
N PRO A 17 -11.69 25.06 24.50
CA PRO A 17 -10.82 23.94 24.16
C PRO A 17 -11.25 22.68 24.92
N TRP A 18 -11.53 21.61 24.18
CA TRP A 18 -11.85 20.30 24.75
C TRP A 18 -10.69 19.84 25.65
N ARG A 19 -10.98 19.58 26.94
CA ARG A 19 -9.98 19.06 27.88
C ARG A 19 -9.96 17.53 27.78
N PRO A 20 -8.78 16.90 27.64
CA PRO A 20 -8.65 15.46 27.76
C PRO A 20 -9.25 14.97 29.07
N THR A 21 -10.27 14.12 28.99
CA THR A 21 -10.83 13.40 30.15
C THR A 21 -9.85 12.37 30.71
N VAL A 22 -8.77 12.09 29.97
CA VAL A 22 -7.75 11.08 30.27
C VAL A 22 -6.36 11.71 30.28
N SER A 23 -5.52 11.32 31.25
CA SER A 23 -4.10 11.71 31.31
C SER A 23 -3.18 10.55 30.95
N THR A 24 -1.94 10.85 30.56
CA THR A 24 -0.91 9.83 30.32
C THR A 24 -0.67 8.98 31.57
N GLU A 25 -0.63 9.59 32.75
CA GLU A 25 -0.44 8.88 34.01
C GLU A 25 -1.59 7.88 34.29
N SER A 26 -2.85 8.31 34.06
CA SER A 26 -4.02 7.44 34.19
C SER A 26 -3.92 6.24 33.26
N ALA A 27 -3.57 6.48 31.99
CA ALA A 27 -3.45 5.44 30.98
C ALA A 27 -2.32 4.44 31.33
N LEU A 28 -1.16 4.93 31.78
CA LEU A 28 -0.05 4.07 32.19
C LEU A 28 -0.37 3.26 33.45
N ARG A 29 -1.11 3.83 34.40
CA ARG A 29 -1.57 3.13 35.60
C ARG A 29 -2.53 1.99 35.24
N ALA A 30 -3.48 2.26 34.35
CA ALA A 30 -4.42 1.26 33.84
C ALA A 30 -3.73 0.13 33.05
N LEU A 31 -2.59 0.41 32.41
CA LEU A 31 -1.75 -0.63 31.77
C LEU A 31 -0.84 -1.37 32.73
N GLY A 32 -0.81 -1.02 34.03
CA GLY A 32 0.14 -1.58 34.98
C GLY A 32 1.60 -1.18 34.71
N LEU A 33 1.83 -0.10 33.96
CA LEU A 33 3.16 0.41 33.61
C LEU A 33 3.68 1.47 34.60
N SER A 34 2.82 1.96 35.49
CA SER A 34 3.21 2.90 36.53
C SER A 34 4.10 2.23 37.58
N GLY A 35 5.34 2.67 37.70
CA GLY A 35 6.29 2.19 38.72
C GLY A 35 7.01 0.88 38.37
N VAL A 36 6.94 0.42 37.12
CA VAL A 36 7.70 -0.77 36.68
C VAL A 36 9.20 -0.53 36.85
N PRO A 37 9.94 -1.42 37.54
CA PRO A 37 11.38 -1.29 37.71
C PRO A 37 12.10 -1.26 36.37
N ARG A 38 13.16 -0.44 36.24
CA ARG A 38 13.92 -0.28 34.98
C ARG A 38 14.36 -1.61 34.37
N GLY A 39 14.80 -2.56 35.19
CA GLY A 39 15.25 -3.88 34.73
C GLY A 39 14.16 -4.79 34.15
N ARG A 40 12.87 -4.48 34.35
CA ARG A 40 11.72 -5.23 33.79
C ARG A 40 10.89 -4.42 32.80
N LEU A 41 11.32 -3.19 32.50
CA LEU A 41 10.54 -2.28 31.67
C LEU A 41 10.36 -2.84 30.26
N VAL A 42 11.44 -3.30 29.62
CA VAL A 42 11.42 -3.83 28.24
C VAL A 42 10.39 -4.95 28.07
N GLU A 43 10.35 -5.89 29.00
CA GLU A 43 9.43 -7.03 28.97
C GLU A 43 7.97 -6.60 29.16
N ALA A 44 7.73 -5.56 29.96
CA ALA A 44 6.39 -5.05 30.27
C ALA A 44 5.81 -4.14 29.18
N LEU A 45 6.63 -3.56 28.32
CA LEU A 45 6.19 -2.60 27.31
C LEU A 45 5.27 -3.24 26.24
N PRO A 46 4.23 -2.51 25.79
CA PRO A 46 3.60 -2.79 24.51
C PRO A 46 4.65 -2.81 23.39
N PHE A 47 4.52 -3.78 22.50
CA PHE A 47 5.46 -4.09 21.42
C PHE A 47 6.85 -4.52 21.92
N GLY A 48 6.99 -4.89 23.20
CA GLY A 48 8.18 -5.53 23.73
C GLY A 48 8.35 -6.98 23.24
N PRO A 49 9.36 -7.69 23.76
CA PRO A 49 9.60 -9.09 23.43
C PRO A 49 8.36 -9.97 23.62
N ASP A 50 8.11 -10.86 22.66
CA ASP A 50 6.95 -11.77 22.60
C ASP A 50 5.55 -11.12 22.57
N ASP A 51 5.44 -9.79 22.52
CA ASP A 51 4.15 -9.06 22.53
C ASP A 51 3.60 -8.74 21.14
N ILE A 52 4.45 -8.72 20.11
CA ILE A 52 4.09 -8.21 18.79
C ILE A 52 3.43 -9.31 17.94
N THR A 53 2.29 -8.96 17.34
CA THR A 53 1.71 -9.68 16.21
C THR A 53 1.76 -8.82 14.96
N ALA A 54 1.80 -9.42 13.78
CA ALA A 54 1.89 -8.69 12.53
C ALA A 54 1.15 -9.36 11.38
N GLY A 55 0.61 -8.52 10.50
CA GLY A 55 0.07 -8.91 9.19
C GLY A 55 0.31 -7.80 8.18
N SER A 56 0.17 -8.14 6.90
CA SER A 56 0.37 -7.20 5.82
C SER A 56 -0.75 -7.24 4.78
N GLU A 57 -0.93 -6.12 4.11
CA GLU A 57 -1.82 -5.96 2.97
C GLU A 57 -0.96 -5.50 1.80
N THR A 58 -1.12 -6.13 0.64
CA THR A 58 -0.31 -5.82 -0.54
C THR A 58 -1.22 -5.51 -1.70
N GLU A 59 -1.13 -4.27 -2.17
CA GLU A 59 -1.73 -3.84 -3.42
C GLU A 59 -0.76 -4.22 -4.55
N LEU A 60 -1.26 -4.98 -5.52
CA LEU A 60 -0.50 -5.45 -6.69
C LEU A 60 -0.96 -4.67 -7.92
N GLN A 61 -0.30 -4.88 -9.05
CA GLN A 61 -0.73 -4.41 -10.36
C GLN A 61 -1.14 -5.60 -11.22
N ALA A 62 -2.16 -5.38 -12.06
CA ALA A 62 -2.64 -6.38 -13.00
C ALA A 62 -2.62 -5.87 -14.45
N ALA A 63 -2.54 -6.80 -15.40
CA ALA A 63 -2.72 -6.50 -16.82
C ALA A 63 -3.15 -7.75 -17.59
N VAL A 64 -3.64 -7.55 -18.82
CA VAL A 64 -3.91 -8.62 -19.78
C VAL A 64 -3.11 -8.35 -21.05
N ALA A 65 -2.27 -9.29 -21.46
CA ALA A 65 -1.61 -9.24 -22.75
C ALA A 65 -2.47 -9.91 -23.83
N GLY A 66 -2.46 -9.35 -25.04
CA GLY A 66 -3.22 -9.89 -26.17
C GLY A 66 -3.47 -8.86 -27.26
N LEU A 67 -4.02 -9.32 -28.40
CA LEU A 67 -4.41 -8.42 -29.47
C LEU A 67 -5.58 -7.54 -29.04
N ARG A 68 -5.70 -6.38 -29.69
CA ARG A 68 -6.80 -5.42 -29.43
C ARG A 68 -8.19 -6.07 -29.61
N SER A 69 -8.31 -7.04 -30.51
CA SER A 69 -9.53 -7.79 -30.79
C SER A 69 -9.92 -8.79 -29.70
N ASP A 70 -8.96 -9.16 -28.84
CA ASP A 70 -9.07 -10.32 -27.95
C ASP A 70 -9.15 -9.89 -26.48
N VAL A 71 -8.68 -8.69 -26.17
CA VAL A 71 -8.60 -8.17 -24.79
C VAL A 71 -9.78 -7.26 -24.47
N ASP A 72 -10.29 -7.34 -23.24
CA ASP A 72 -11.51 -6.65 -22.83
C ASP A 72 -11.41 -5.12 -22.89
N LEU A 73 -10.39 -4.51 -22.27
CA LEU A 73 -10.26 -3.04 -22.18
C LEU A 73 -10.40 -2.33 -23.54
N PRO A 74 -9.64 -2.69 -24.59
CA PRO A 74 -9.80 -2.04 -25.88
C PRO A 74 -11.17 -2.27 -26.50
N LEU A 75 -11.74 -3.48 -26.39
CA LEU A 75 -13.08 -3.76 -26.91
C LEU A 75 -14.13 -2.91 -26.21
N ARG A 76 -14.04 -2.76 -24.88
CA ARG A 76 -14.95 -1.94 -24.08
C ARG A 76 -14.88 -0.47 -24.46
N ILE A 77 -13.68 0.06 -24.71
CA ILE A 77 -13.53 1.43 -25.22
C ILE A 77 -14.22 1.56 -26.58
N GLN A 78 -13.94 0.66 -27.52
CA GLN A 78 -14.46 0.73 -28.89
C GLN A 78 -15.98 0.57 -28.97
N GLN A 79 -16.56 -0.27 -28.12
CA GLN A 79 -18.00 -0.57 -28.08
C GLN A 79 -18.79 0.40 -27.19
N SER A 80 -18.12 1.36 -26.54
CA SER A 80 -18.79 2.28 -25.62
C SER A 80 -19.60 3.37 -26.34
N ASN A 81 -20.75 3.71 -25.77
CA ASN A 81 -21.52 4.88 -26.18
C ASN A 81 -20.69 6.17 -26.03
N TYR A 82 -19.81 6.23 -25.01
CA TYR A 82 -18.88 7.34 -24.82
C TYR A 82 -18.02 7.57 -26.07
N PHE A 83 -17.32 6.53 -26.55
CA PHE A 83 -16.47 6.67 -27.72
C PHE A 83 -17.27 6.96 -29.00
N ALA A 84 -18.43 6.32 -29.17
CA ALA A 84 -19.34 6.62 -30.28
C ALA A 84 -19.81 8.08 -30.29
N ASN A 85 -20.09 8.67 -29.12
CA ASN A 85 -20.45 10.08 -29.00
C ASN A 85 -19.26 11.00 -29.31
N VAL A 86 -18.07 10.70 -28.77
CA VAL A 86 -16.86 11.49 -29.03
C VAL A 86 -16.51 11.49 -30.52
N LEU A 87 -16.67 10.37 -31.23
CA LEU A 87 -16.52 10.30 -32.69
C LEU A 87 -17.54 11.17 -33.43
N ARG A 88 -18.82 11.12 -33.04
CA ARG A 88 -19.88 11.95 -33.65
C ARG A 88 -19.64 13.44 -33.44
N HIS A 89 -19.28 13.87 -32.23
CA HIS A 89 -18.97 15.27 -31.94
C HIS A 89 -17.73 15.77 -32.67
N ALA A 90 -16.70 14.92 -32.83
CA ALA A 90 -15.53 15.28 -33.63
C ALA A 90 -15.89 15.43 -35.12
N ALA A 91 -16.74 14.55 -35.67
CA ALA A 91 -17.23 14.66 -37.05
C ALA A 91 -18.08 15.92 -37.28
N ALA A 92 -18.84 16.34 -36.26
CA ALA A 92 -19.60 17.60 -36.25
C ALA A 92 -18.76 18.84 -35.94
N ALA A 93 -17.43 18.71 -35.77
CA ALA A 93 -16.51 19.78 -35.34
C ALA A 93 -16.86 20.44 -33.98
N GLU A 94 -17.66 19.77 -33.15
CA GLU A 94 -18.06 20.24 -31.80
C GLU A 94 -17.03 19.91 -30.72
N THR A 95 -16.14 18.94 -30.98
CA THR A 95 -15.03 18.57 -30.09
C THR A 95 -13.71 18.60 -30.87
N PRO A 96 -12.61 19.10 -30.28
CA PRO A 96 -11.30 19.06 -30.95
C PRO A 96 -10.93 17.62 -31.34
N GLY A 97 -10.68 17.38 -32.64
CA GLY A 97 -10.32 16.04 -33.16
C GLY A 97 -9.09 15.40 -32.50
N ARG A 98 -8.33 16.18 -31.74
CA ARG A 98 -7.22 15.72 -30.89
C ARG A 98 -7.66 14.66 -29.87
N ALA A 99 -8.84 14.77 -29.25
CA ALA A 99 -9.28 13.80 -28.24
C ALA A 99 -9.51 12.41 -28.84
N VAL A 100 -10.19 12.35 -29.99
CA VAL A 100 -10.34 11.11 -30.79
C VAL A 100 -8.98 10.55 -31.15
N ALA A 101 -8.09 11.37 -31.72
CA ALA A 101 -6.77 10.93 -32.15
C ALA A 101 -5.92 10.38 -31.00
N GLU A 102 -6.05 10.89 -29.77
CA GLU A 102 -5.33 10.33 -28.61
C GLU A 102 -5.90 8.97 -28.18
N ILE A 103 -7.23 8.79 -28.18
CA ILE A 103 -7.87 7.50 -27.86
C ILE A 103 -7.52 6.46 -28.93
N GLU A 104 -7.62 6.82 -30.21
CA GLU A 104 -7.21 5.94 -31.31
C GLU A 104 -5.74 5.59 -31.22
N ARG A 105 -4.87 6.56 -30.89
CA ARG A 105 -3.44 6.28 -30.69
C ARG A 105 -3.19 5.41 -29.47
N PHE A 106 -3.95 5.54 -28.38
CA PHE A 106 -3.89 4.61 -27.25
C PHE A 106 -4.24 3.18 -27.68
N LEU A 107 -5.27 3.03 -28.52
CA LEU A 107 -5.74 1.75 -29.04
C LEU A 107 -4.80 1.12 -30.08
N LEU A 108 -4.16 1.92 -30.93
CA LEU A 108 -3.31 1.46 -32.03
C LEU A 108 -1.84 1.32 -31.63
N HIS A 109 -1.34 2.18 -30.74
CA HIS A 109 0.08 2.27 -30.41
C HIS A 109 0.40 1.58 -29.07
N ASN A 110 0.42 0.24 -29.11
CA ASN A 110 0.69 -0.64 -27.99
C ASN A 110 1.69 -1.76 -28.40
N PRO A 111 3.00 -1.46 -28.49
CA PRO A 111 3.98 -2.43 -28.99
C PRO A 111 4.08 -3.68 -28.11
N ASP A 112 3.96 -3.52 -26.79
CA ASP A 112 4.06 -4.62 -25.83
C ASP A 112 2.78 -5.49 -25.78
N ARG A 113 1.69 -5.03 -26.43
CA ARG A 113 0.37 -5.69 -26.42
C ARG A 113 -0.17 -5.94 -25.02
N VAL A 114 0.25 -5.15 -24.04
CA VAL A 114 -0.22 -5.22 -22.64
C VAL A 114 -1.34 -4.21 -22.45
N TRP A 115 -2.40 -4.60 -21.75
CA TRP A 115 -3.53 -3.73 -21.41
C TRP A 115 -3.70 -3.72 -19.90
N GLU A 116 -3.21 -2.65 -19.28
CA GLU A 116 -3.12 -2.54 -17.83
C GLU A 116 -4.50 -2.41 -17.19
N ASN A 117 -4.72 -3.14 -16.09
CA ASN A 117 -6.01 -3.25 -15.39
C ASN A 117 -7.20 -3.65 -16.30
N SER A 118 -6.93 -4.27 -17.47
CA SER A 118 -7.98 -4.90 -18.27
C SER A 118 -8.60 -6.08 -17.51
N TRP A 119 -9.90 -6.29 -17.73
CA TRP A 119 -10.59 -7.47 -17.25
C TRP A 119 -10.34 -8.64 -18.21
N VAL A 120 -10.70 -9.84 -17.77
CA VAL A 120 -10.68 -11.05 -18.61
C VAL A 120 -12.09 -11.48 -18.95
N ARG A 121 -12.22 -12.20 -20.06
CA ARG A 121 -13.47 -12.81 -20.54
C ARG A 121 -13.28 -14.32 -20.61
N ILE A 122 -14.18 -15.06 -19.99
CA ILE A 122 -14.14 -16.53 -19.83
C ILE A 122 -15.45 -17.11 -20.32
N ARG A 123 -15.43 -18.22 -21.07
CA ARG A 123 -16.68 -18.91 -21.42
C ARG A 123 -17.30 -19.46 -20.14
N ARG A 124 -18.61 -19.27 -19.95
CA ARG A 124 -19.31 -19.79 -18.76
C ARG A 124 -19.16 -21.31 -18.62
N ALA A 125 -19.02 -22.02 -19.75
CA ALA A 125 -18.80 -23.46 -19.80
C ALA A 125 -17.42 -23.92 -19.31
N ASP A 126 -16.42 -23.02 -19.27
CA ASP A 126 -15.07 -23.34 -18.77
C ASP A 126 -14.98 -23.27 -17.23
N LEU A 127 -16.03 -22.78 -16.56
CA LEU A 127 -16.09 -22.76 -15.10
C LEU A 127 -16.61 -24.10 -14.58
N GLY A 128 -15.84 -24.72 -13.67
CA GLY A 128 -16.27 -25.90 -12.94
C GLY A 128 -17.46 -25.61 -12.02
N ALA A 129 -18.16 -26.65 -11.59
CA ALA A 129 -19.40 -26.53 -10.85
C ALA A 129 -19.25 -25.73 -9.53
N PHE A 130 -18.14 -25.90 -8.81
CA PHE A 130 -17.89 -25.17 -7.56
C PHE A 130 -17.57 -23.68 -7.82
N ALA A 131 -16.67 -23.37 -8.76
CA ALA A 131 -16.38 -21.99 -9.15
C ALA A 131 -17.63 -21.28 -9.69
N GLY A 132 -18.47 -22.00 -10.45
CA GLY A 132 -19.77 -21.53 -10.93
C GLY A 132 -20.71 -21.11 -9.80
N ARG A 133 -20.81 -21.93 -8.74
CA ARG A 133 -21.58 -21.62 -7.52
C ARG A 133 -21.00 -20.43 -6.76
N VAL A 134 -19.68 -20.36 -6.60
CA VAL A 134 -19.03 -19.21 -5.96
C VAL A 134 -19.37 -17.90 -6.69
N LEU A 135 -19.33 -17.89 -8.02
CA LEU A 135 -19.75 -16.73 -8.80
C LEU A 135 -21.23 -16.37 -8.55
N GLU A 136 -22.12 -17.36 -8.55
CA GLU A 136 -23.55 -17.13 -8.33
C GLU A 136 -23.85 -16.58 -6.93
N THR A 137 -23.13 -17.06 -5.90
CA THR A 137 -23.21 -16.51 -4.54
C THR A 137 -22.67 -15.09 -4.48
N ASP A 138 -21.53 -14.81 -5.11
CA ASP A 138 -20.91 -13.48 -5.08
C ASP A 138 -21.71 -12.43 -5.89
N LEU A 139 -22.51 -12.88 -6.87
CA LEU A 139 -23.44 -12.05 -7.64
C LEU A 139 -24.75 -11.75 -6.91
N ARG A 140 -24.99 -12.30 -5.72
CA ARG A 140 -26.12 -11.90 -4.88
C ARG A 140 -25.95 -10.46 -4.41
N ARG A 141 -27.07 -9.77 -4.22
CA ARG A 141 -27.10 -8.41 -3.67
C ARG A 141 -26.58 -8.39 -2.22
N ASP A 142 -27.06 -9.32 -1.41
CA ASP A 142 -26.54 -9.61 -0.07
C ASP A 142 -26.18 -11.10 -0.01
N ARG A 143 -24.91 -11.42 0.21
CA ARG A 143 -24.45 -12.82 0.26
C ARG A 143 -25.00 -13.61 1.43
N ARG A 144 -25.52 -12.92 2.45
CA ARG A 144 -26.16 -13.56 3.61
C ARG A 144 -27.56 -14.07 3.28
N ASP A 145 -28.13 -13.68 2.13
CA ASP A 145 -29.38 -14.19 1.61
C ASP A 145 -29.14 -15.02 0.32
N PRO A 146 -28.99 -16.35 0.43
CA PRO A 146 -28.75 -17.23 -0.71
C PRO A 146 -29.86 -17.22 -1.76
N HIS A 147 -31.10 -16.90 -1.35
CA HIS A 147 -32.28 -16.85 -2.22
C HIS A 147 -32.61 -15.42 -2.66
N GLY A 148 -31.81 -14.45 -2.24
CA GLY A 148 -31.96 -13.04 -2.59
C GLY A 148 -31.73 -12.77 -4.08
N PRO A 149 -32.18 -11.61 -4.57
CA PRO A 149 -31.99 -11.20 -5.95
C PRO A 149 -30.50 -11.02 -6.27
N LEU A 150 -30.19 -11.07 -7.56
CA LEU A 150 -28.87 -10.66 -8.05
C LEU A 150 -28.69 -9.15 -7.88
N ARG A 151 -27.43 -8.72 -7.80
CA ARG A 151 -27.03 -7.30 -7.87
C ARG A 151 -27.45 -6.65 -9.20
N GLY A 152 -27.66 -5.34 -9.18
CA GLY A 152 -28.16 -4.58 -10.35
C GLY A 152 -27.18 -4.52 -11.51
N ASP A 153 -25.88 -4.62 -11.24
CA ASP A 153 -24.80 -4.58 -12.23
C ASP A 153 -24.37 -5.97 -12.73
N ALA A 154 -25.10 -7.04 -12.39
CA ALA A 154 -24.76 -8.42 -12.78
C ALA A 154 -24.61 -8.61 -14.30
N HIS A 155 -25.34 -7.83 -15.10
CA HIS A 155 -25.26 -7.82 -16.56
C HIS A 155 -23.90 -7.33 -17.12
N ARG A 156 -23.09 -6.64 -16.31
CA ARG A 156 -21.70 -6.25 -16.68
C ARG A 156 -20.72 -7.40 -16.53
N ILE A 157 -21.10 -8.44 -15.78
CA ILE A 157 -20.28 -9.60 -15.42
C ILE A 157 -20.74 -10.81 -16.22
N LEU A 158 -22.05 -11.06 -16.26
CA LEU A 158 -22.67 -12.11 -17.07
C LEU A 158 -23.29 -11.50 -18.32
N TYR A 159 -22.80 -11.91 -19.49
CA TYR A 159 -23.31 -11.42 -20.76
C TYR A 159 -23.24 -12.50 -21.83
N ARG A 160 -23.90 -12.26 -22.97
CA ARG A 160 -23.78 -13.11 -24.16
C ARG A 160 -22.90 -12.42 -25.19
N ALA A 161 -21.91 -13.14 -25.70
CA ALA A 161 -21.10 -12.67 -26.82
C ALA A 161 -21.94 -12.58 -28.10
N ALA A 162 -21.40 -11.93 -29.13
CA ALA A 162 -22.10 -11.73 -30.41
C ALA A 162 -22.48 -13.05 -31.12
N ASN A 163 -21.74 -14.13 -30.84
CA ASN A 163 -22.02 -15.49 -31.29
C ASN A 163 -23.09 -16.22 -30.44
N GLY A 164 -23.70 -15.56 -29.45
CA GLY A 164 -24.71 -16.10 -28.54
C GLY A 164 -24.15 -16.83 -27.31
N GLU A 165 -22.84 -17.04 -27.24
CA GLU A 165 -22.18 -17.80 -26.18
C GLU A 165 -22.21 -17.06 -24.83
N ALA A 166 -22.51 -17.79 -23.75
CA ALA A 166 -22.52 -17.23 -22.41
C ALA A 166 -21.10 -17.01 -21.89
N GLN A 167 -20.81 -15.78 -21.45
CA GLN A 167 -19.48 -15.33 -21.05
C GLN A 167 -19.52 -14.71 -19.65
N VAL A 168 -18.38 -14.80 -18.97
CA VAL A 168 -18.11 -14.20 -17.67
C VAL A 168 -16.97 -13.20 -17.83
N ARG A 169 -17.25 -11.93 -17.53
CA ARG A 169 -16.31 -10.81 -17.58
C ARG A 169 -15.93 -10.40 -16.16
N VAL A 170 -14.67 -10.56 -15.78
CA VAL A 170 -14.23 -10.29 -14.40
C VAL A 170 -12.85 -9.62 -14.34
N PRO A 171 -12.61 -8.73 -13.37
CA PRO A 171 -11.26 -8.21 -13.13
C PRO A 171 -10.33 -9.30 -12.58
N ILE A 172 -9.03 -9.14 -12.81
CA ILE A 172 -8.00 -10.11 -12.38
C ILE A 172 -8.04 -10.36 -10.86
N SER A 173 -8.33 -9.33 -10.07
CA SER A 173 -8.50 -9.45 -8.62
C SER A 173 -9.57 -10.46 -8.21
N TYR A 174 -10.67 -10.58 -8.97
CA TYR A 174 -11.70 -11.59 -8.72
C TYR A 174 -11.39 -12.93 -9.39
N LEU A 175 -10.69 -12.92 -10.53
CA LEU A 175 -10.17 -14.11 -11.19
C LEU A 175 -9.35 -14.98 -10.23
N LEU A 176 -8.53 -14.37 -9.37
CA LEU A 176 -7.73 -15.08 -8.37
C LEU A 176 -8.60 -15.95 -7.45
N LYS A 177 -9.68 -15.39 -6.91
CA LYS A 177 -10.65 -16.12 -6.08
C LYS A 177 -11.33 -17.24 -6.86
N LEU A 178 -11.84 -16.94 -8.07
CA LEU A 178 -12.49 -17.95 -8.91
C LEU A 178 -11.55 -19.11 -9.27
N THR A 179 -10.28 -18.80 -9.50
CA THR A 179 -9.28 -19.82 -9.82
C THR A 179 -8.99 -20.72 -8.64
N LEU A 180 -8.90 -20.14 -7.44
CA LEU A 180 -8.76 -20.94 -6.22
C LEU A 180 -9.99 -21.83 -5.98
N ALA A 181 -11.20 -21.31 -6.24
CA ALA A 181 -12.43 -22.10 -6.21
C ALA A 181 -12.38 -23.26 -7.22
N GLU A 182 -11.94 -23.01 -8.46
CA GLU A 182 -11.81 -24.04 -9.49
C GLU A 182 -10.88 -25.17 -9.03
N ILE A 183 -9.72 -24.84 -8.46
CA ILE A 183 -8.72 -25.81 -7.99
C ILE A 183 -9.25 -26.69 -6.85
N ILE A 184 -9.95 -26.11 -5.86
CA ILE A 184 -10.49 -26.92 -4.76
C ILE A 184 -11.76 -27.69 -5.13
N GLY A 185 -12.38 -27.37 -6.28
CA GLY A 185 -13.61 -27.99 -6.76
C GLY A 185 -13.44 -28.95 -7.93
N CYS A 186 -12.25 -29.05 -8.55
CA CYS A 186 -12.06 -29.83 -9.78
C CYS A 186 -11.83 -31.33 -9.56
N HIS A 187 -11.51 -31.79 -8.34
CA HIS A 187 -11.26 -33.20 -8.04
C HIS A 187 -12.13 -33.72 -6.89
N GLU A 188 -12.71 -34.91 -7.08
CA GLU A 188 -13.57 -35.57 -6.08
C GLU A 188 -12.85 -35.95 -4.78
N ARG A 189 -11.51 -36.13 -4.82
CA ARG A 189 -10.70 -36.57 -3.67
C ARG A 189 -9.48 -35.68 -3.42
N ILE A 190 -9.72 -34.39 -3.18
CA ILE A 190 -8.69 -33.46 -2.69
C ILE A 190 -8.43 -33.68 -1.19
N PRO A 191 -7.17 -33.60 -0.69
CA PRO A 191 -6.92 -33.70 0.75
C PRO A 191 -7.69 -32.63 1.54
N ALA A 192 -8.29 -33.01 2.67
CA ALA A 192 -9.18 -32.14 3.46
C ALA A 192 -8.51 -30.81 3.86
N LEU A 193 -7.27 -30.86 4.33
CA LEU A 193 -6.50 -29.66 4.70
C LEU A 193 -6.28 -28.69 3.53
N VAL A 194 -6.15 -29.22 2.30
CA VAL A 194 -5.98 -28.40 1.09
C VAL A 194 -7.30 -27.72 0.75
N TYR A 195 -8.41 -28.46 0.81
CA TYR A 195 -9.75 -27.90 0.61
C TYR A 195 -10.08 -26.81 1.62
N GLN A 196 -9.89 -27.09 2.92
CA GLN A 196 -10.13 -26.13 4.00
C GLN A 196 -9.29 -24.87 3.84
N THR A 197 -7.99 -25.03 3.54
CA THR A 197 -7.09 -23.89 3.33
C THR A 197 -7.52 -23.08 2.12
N GLY A 198 -7.71 -23.70 0.95
CA GLY A 198 -8.12 -22.99 -0.26
C GLY A 198 -9.47 -22.29 -0.09
N HIS A 199 -10.43 -22.94 0.59
CA HIS A 199 -11.73 -22.34 0.89
C HIS A 199 -11.59 -21.08 1.75
N ARG A 200 -10.79 -21.14 2.82
CA ARG A 200 -10.51 -19.98 3.68
C ARG A 200 -9.81 -18.85 2.92
N LEU A 201 -8.78 -19.19 2.15
CA LEU A 201 -7.94 -18.20 1.45
C LEU A 201 -8.68 -17.45 0.34
N MET A 202 -9.83 -17.94 -0.15
CA MET A 202 -10.68 -17.18 -1.07
C MET A 202 -11.06 -15.80 -0.51
N GLY A 203 -11.23 -15.67 0.81
CA GLY A 203 -11.55 -14.40 1.48
C GLY A 203 -10.38 -13.41 1.56
N HIS A 204 -9.16 -13.83 1.21
CA HIS A 204 -7.95 -13.00 1.28
C HIS A 204 -7.61 -12.30 -0.05
N TYR A 205 -8.36 -12.60 -1.12
CA TYR A 205 -8.27 -11.92 -2.41
C TYR A 205 -9.41 -10.92 -2.56
N LEU A 206 -9.12 -9.64 -2.35
CA LEU A 206 -10.10 -8.56 -2.35
C LEU A 206 -10.32 -8.01 -3.76
N ASN A 207 -11.52 -7.45 -3.99
CA ASN A 207 -11.92 -6.91 -5.29
C ASN A 207 -12.56 -5.51 -5.20
N ASP A 208 -12.10 -4.62 -4.33
CA ASP A 208 -12.61 -3.24 -4.23
C ASP A 208 -11.84 -2.22 -5.07
N ASN A 209 -10.53 -2.35 -5.18
CA ASN A 209 -9.72 -1.36 -5.90
C ASN A 209 -9.60 -1.66 -7.41
N CYS A 210 -8.98 -0.75 -8.17
CA CYS A 210 -8.66 -0.96 -9.59
C CYS A 210 -7.73 -2.16 -9.80
N SER A 211 -6.79 -2.35 -8.88
CA SER A 211 -5.81 -3.42 -8.91
C SER A 211 -6.07 -4.45 -7.81
N PRO A 212 -5.52 -5.67 -7.90
CA PRO A 212 -5.70 -6.68 -6.86
C PRO A 212 -5.10 -6.25 -5.52
N GLU A 213 -5.89 -6.38 -4.46
CA GLU A 213 -5.44 -6.25 -3.08
C GLU A 213 -5.49 -7.63 -2.42
N THR A 214 -4.41 -7.97 -1.72
CA THR A 214 -4.31 -9.25 -0.99
C THR A 214 -4.03 -8.99 0.48
N LEU A 215 -4.61 -9.82 1.34
CA LEU A 215 -4.41 -9.80 2.78
C LEU A 215 -3.53 -10.97 3.21
N SER A 216 -2.71 -10.79 4.24
CA SER A 216 -1.94 -11.89 4.84
C SER A 216 -2.81 -13.10 5.14
N PHE A 217 -2.32 -14.28 4.80
CA PHE A 217 -3.02 -15.56 4.96
C PHE A 217 -3.13 -16.01 6.42
N HIS A 218 -2.28 -15.50 7.29
CA HIS A 218 -2.34 -15.68 8.74
C HIS A 218 -1.64 -14.50 9.43
N VAL A 219 -1.88 -14.32 10.73
CA VAL A 219 -1.19 -13.33 11.55
C VAL A 219 0.06 -13.97 12.12
N ALA A 220 1.23 -13.38 11.88
CA ALA A 220 2.49 -13.86 12.44
C ALA A 220 2.71 -13.30 13.85
N ARG A 221 3.27 -14.10 14.76
CA ARG A 221 3.83 -13.61 16.03
C ARG A 221 5.30 -13.26 15.79
N LEU A 222 5.72 -12.03 16.12
CA LEU A 222 7.11 -11.63 15.92
C LEU A 222 7.92 -11.99 17.15
N ARG A 223 8.74 -13.05 17.02
CA ARG A 223 9.64 -13.52 18.08
C ARG A 223 11.06 -13.60 17.55
N ALA A 224 12.04 -13.20 18.37
CA ALA A 224 13.46 -13.23 18.01
C ALA A 224 13.88 -14.62 17.51
N ARG A 225 13.45 -15.67 18.23
CA ARG A 225 13.71 -17.08 17.89
C ARG A 225 13.08 -17.56 16.57
N GLU A 226 12.10 -16.82 16.03
CA GLU A 226 11.37 -17.17 14.79
C GLU A 226 11.71 -16.22 13.63
N GLY A 227 12.69 -15.33 13.80
CA GLY A 227 13.17 -14.43 12.75
C GLY A 227 12.44 -13.08 12.68
N MET A 228 11.57 -12.76 13.64
CA MET A 228 10.86 -11.47 13.70
C MET A 228 10.13 -11.16 12.38
N GLY A 229 10.41 -10.00 11.76
CA GLY A 229 9.80 -9.55 10.51
C GLY A 229 10.01 -10.49 9.31
N ASP A 230 10.99 -11.39 9.37
CA ASP A 230 11.16 -12.43 8.33
C ASP A 230 9.93 -13.34 8.24
N ALA A 231 9.18 -13.54 9.33
CA ALA A 231 7.93 -14.30 9.29
C ALA A 231 6.89 -13.66 8.35
N VAL A 232 6.72 -12.33 8.43
CA VAL A 232 5.82 -11.57 7.55
C VAL A 232 6.34 -11.54 6.11
N ALA A 233 7.65 -11.43 5.93
CA ALA A 233 8.26 -11.47 4.60
C ALA A 233 8.08 -12.83 3.91
N ARG A 234 8.28 -13.94 4.64
CA ARG A 234 8.06 -15.31 4.15
C ARG A 234 6.59 -15.54 3.79
N GLU A 235 5.66 -15.09 4.64
CA GLU A 235 4.23 -15.13 4.34
C GLU A 235 3.91 -14.36 3.06
N THR A 236 4.42 -13.13 2.93
CA THR A 236 4.21 -12.28 1.75
C THR A 236 4.79 -12.91 0.48
N ALA A 237 5.98 -13.51 0.56
CA ALA A 237 6.61 -14.20 -0.57
C ALA A 237 5.79 -15.43 -1.02
N LYS A 238 5.27 -16.22 -0.08
CA LYS A 238 4.39 -17.36 -0.39
C LYS A 238 3.03 -16.92 -0.91
N ARG A 239 2.47 -15.83 -0.38
CA ARG A 239 1.23 -15.21 -0.88
C ARG A 239 1.40 -14.71 -2.31
N PHE A 240 2.52 -14.05 -2.63
CA PHE A 240 2.84 -13.64 -3.99
C PHE A 240 3.01 -14.85 -4.93
N LEU A 241 3.73 -15.89 -4.49
CA LEU A 241 3.87 -17.14 -5.25
C LEU A 241 2.51 -17.79 -5.54
N LEU A 242 1.64 -17.93 -4.54
CA LEU A 242 0.30 -18.48 -4.75
C LEU A 242 -0.49 -17.64 -5.76
N THR A 243 -0.48 -16.32 -5.60
CA THR A 243 -1.15 -15.38 -6.50
C THR A 243 -0.68 -15.59 -7.95
N HIS A 244 0.63 -15.72 -8.17
CA HIS A 244 1.16 -15.95 -9.51
C HIS A 244 0.78 -17.32 -10.08
N LEU A 245 0.85 -18.39 -9.28
CA LEU A 245 0.44 -19.73 -9.70
C LEU A 245 -1.04 -19.79 -10.08
N LEU A 246 -1.91 -19.10 -9.34
CA LEU A 246 -3.33 -18.96 -9.69
C LEU A 246 -3.50 -18.30 -11.06
N ILE A 247 -2.73 -17.27 -11.39
CA ILE A 247 -2.80 -16.64 -12.71
C ILE A 247 -2.33 -17.58 -13.82
N LEU A 248 -1.24 -18.33 -13.62
CA LEU A 248 -0.78 -19.32 -14.59
C LEU A 248 -1.82 -20.40 -14.83
N TYR A 249 -2.46 -20.88 -13.77
CA TYR A 249 -3.52 -21.87 -13.86
C TYR A 249 -4.76 -21.32 -14.58
N ALA A 250 -5.22 -20.11 -14.23
CA ALA A 250 -6.33 -19.42 -14.88
C ALA A 250 -6.10 -19.26 -16.39
N ASN A 251 -4.86 -18.92 -16.77
CA ASN A 251 -4.49 -18.70 -18.17
C ASN A 251 -4.68 -19.94 -19.05
N VAL A 252 -4.56 -21.13 -18.46
CA VAL A 252 -4.73 -22.43 -19.14
C VAL A 252 -6.16 -22.94 -18.93
N ARG A 253 -6.56 -23.16 -17.67
CA ARG A 253 -7.82 -23.82 -17.30
C ARG A 253 -9.06 -23.12 -17.83
N PHE A 254 -9.07 -21.79 -17.83
CA PHE A 254 -10.20 -21.00 -18.31
C PHE A 254 -10.09 -20.60 -19.79
N GLY A 255 -9.18 -21.21 -20.56
CA GLY A 255 -9.02 -20.95 -21.99
C GLY A 255 -8.59 -19.51 -22.33
N LEU A 256 -7.99 -18.77 -21.39
CA LEU A 256 -7.60 -17.38 -21.65
C LEU A 256 -6.57 -17.31 -22.78
N ARG A 257 -5.52 -18.13 -22.72
CA ARG A 257 -4.47 -18.15 -23.76
C ARG A 257 -5.04 -18.53 -25.13
N GLU A 258 -5.94 -19.51 -25.15
CA GLU A 258 -6.62 -19.97 -26.37
C GLU A 258 -7.51 -18.87 -26.97
N SER A 259 -8.14 -18.05 -26.12
CA SER A 259 -8.94 -16.89 -26.54
C SER A 259 -8.12 -15.62 -26.81
N GLY A 260 -6.78 -15.71 -26.84
CA GLY A 260 -5.88 -14.58 -27.13
C GLY A 260 -5.61 -13.64 -25.95
N GLN A 261 -5.98 -14.04 -24.74
CA GLN A 261 -5.77 -13.28 -23.49
C GLN A 261 -4.70 -13.95 -22.62
N THR A 262 -3.80 -13.16 -22.04
CA THR A 262 -2.85 -13.66 -21.02
C THR A 262 -2.87 -12.71 -19.83
N ALA A 263 -3.51 -13.14 -18.75
CA ALA A 263 -3.55 -12.42 -17.50
C ALA A 263 -2.18 -12.45 -16.81
N MET A 264 -1.86 -11.37 -16.10
CA MET A 264 -0.62 -11.21 -15.33
C MET A 264 -0.85 -10.37 -14.08
N VAL A 265 -0.04 -10.65 -13.06
CA VAL A 265 -0.01 -9.93 -11.79
C VAL A 265 1.45 -9.71 -11.38
N TYR A 266 1.76 -8.53 -10.85
CA TYR A 266 3.12 -8.13 -10.45
C TYR A 266 3.07 -6.95 -9.46
N SER A 267 4.15 -6.70 -8.74
CA SER A 267 4.27 -5.57 -7.83
C SER A 267 4.67 -4.29 -8.59
N SER A 268 3.93 -3.19 -8.47
CA SER A 268 4.28 -1.89 -9.07
C SER A 268 3.69 -0.74 -8.27
N PRO A 269 4.47 0.29 -7.88
CA PRO A 269 4.01 1.35 -7.00
C PRO A 269 3.22 2.47 -7.71
N HIS A 270 3.28 2.52 -9.04
CA HIS A 270 2.75 3.62 -9.84
C HIS A 270 1.57 3.19 -10.72
N PRO A 271 0.57 4.07 -10.90
CA PRO A 271 -0.40 3.96 -11.98
C PRO A 271 0.32 3.89 -13.33
N PRO A 272 -0.04 2.94 -14.21
CA PRO A 272 0.61 2.76 -15.49
C PRO A 272 0.61 4.02 -16.36
N VAL A 273 1.70 4.27 -17.08
CA VAL A 273 1.92 5.38 -18.01
C VAL A 273 0.83 5.42 -19.08
N ARG A 274 0.44 4.26 -19.62
CA ARG A 274 -0.64 4.19 -20.62
C ARG A 274 -2.01 4.44 -20.01
N GLN A 275 -2.26 4.00 -18.77
CA GLN A 275 -3.49 4.31 -18.03
C GLN A 275 -3.60 5.81 -17.71
N ARG A 276 -2.50 6.45 -17.26
CA ARG A 276 -2.41 7.92 -17.08
C ARG A 276 -2.71 8.66 -18.38
N ARG A 277 -2.13 8.21 -19.50
CA ARG A 277 -2.39 8.80 -20.81
C ARG A 277 -3.86 8.67 -21.21
N LEU A 278 -4.49 7.52 -20.99
CA LEU A 278 -5.90 7.33 -21.30
C LEU A 278 -6.77 8.24 -20.43
N ASN A 279 -6.49 8.31 -19.12
CA ASN A 279 -7.16 9.19 -18.17
C ASN A 279 -7.13 10.66 -18.61
N ASP A 280 -6.02 11.11 -19.21
CA ASP A 280 -5.90 12.48 -19.74
C ASP A 280 -6.82 12.78 -20.94
N CYS A 281 -7.45 11.76 -21.53
CA CYS A 281 -8.21 11.86 -22.77
C CYS A 281 -9.69 11.46 -22.62
N ILE A 282 -10.11 10.98 -21.46
CA ILE A 282 -11.48 10.51 -21.22
C ILE A 282 -12.15 11.23 -20.05
N SER A 283 -13.46 11.13 -19.94
CA SER A 283 -14.19 11.66 -18.80
C SER A 283 -13.92 10.84 -17.53
N ASP A 284 -14.05 11.50 -16.39
CA ASP A 284 -13.85 10.91 -15.07
C ASP A 284 -14.82 9.77 -14.76
N THR A 285 -16.09 9.91 -15.17
CA THR A 285 -17.08 8.84 -15.07
C THR A 285 -16.71 7.62 -15.93
N PHE A 286 -16.22 7.84 -17.16
CA PHE A 286 -15.85 6.73 -18.04
C PHE A 286 -14.58 6.03 -17.56
N TYR A 287 -13.60 6.78 -17.03
CA TYR A 287 -12.44 6.20 -16.37
C TYR A 287 -12.84 5.25 -15.24
N ARG A 288 -13.75 5.69 -14.36
CA ARG A 288 -14.27 4.83 -13.28
C ARG A 288 -15.00 3.61 -13.80
N GLU A 289 -15.83 3.75 -14.84
CA GLU A 289 -16.53 2.61 -15.45
C GLU A 289 -15.56 1.52 -15.94
N LEU A 290 -14.42 1.93 -16.50
CA LEU A 290 -13.41 1.01 -17.05
C LEU A 290 -12.61 0.31 -15.94
N PHE A 291 -12.20 1.05 -14.90
CA PHE A 291 -11.17 0.58 -13.98
C PHE A 291 -11.64 0.29 -12.56
N VAL A 292 -12.78 0.81 -12.08
CA VAL A 292 -13.25 0.51 -10.72
C VAL A 292 -13.86 -0.89 -10.67
N SER A 293 -13.36 -1.71 -9.75
CA SER A 293 -13.81 -3.08 -9.58
C SER A 293 -15.25 -3.16 -9.02
N PRO A 294 -16.02 -4.21 -9.38
CA PRO A 294 -17.41 -4.40 -8.94
C PRO A 294 -17.55 -4.96 -7.51
N CYS A 295 -16.47 -5.08 -6.73
CA CYS A 295 -16.53 -5.52 -5.33
C CYS A 295 -17.18 -6.92 -5.14
N LEU A 296 -16.79 -7.87 -6.00
CA LEU A 296 -17.29 -9.25 -6.00
C LEU A 296 -16.65 -10.15 -4.95
N SER A 297 -15.61 -9.73 -4.24
CA SER A 297 -14.96 -10.51 -3.19
C SER A 297 -14.53 -9.62 -2.03
N GLY A 298 -14.90 -10.01 -0.80
CA GLY A 298 -14.49 -9.32 0.43
C GLY A 298 -15.63 -8.67 1.23
N TRP A 299 -16.85 -8.58 0.68
CA TRP A 299 -18.00 -7.90 1.31
C TRP A 299 -19.31 -8.61 1.06
N ASP A 300 -20.17 -8.67 2.08
CA ASP A 300 -21.53 -9.21 1.95
C ASP A 300 -22.39 -8.37 0.98
N ASP A 301 -22.28 -7.04 1.06
CA ASP A 301 -22.92 -6.08 0.16
C ASP A 301 -21.84 -5.42 -0.74
N GLY A 302 -21.63 -6.02 -1.91
CA GLY A 302 -20.65 -5.53 -2.88
C GLY A 302 -21.05 -4.21 -3.54
N GLU A 303 -22.34 -3.95 -3.77
CA GLU A 303 -22.80 -2.72 -4.42
C GLU A 303 -22.55 -1.50 -3.54
N ARG A 304 -22.78 -1.62 -2.23
CA ARG A 304 -22.45 -0.56 -1.26
C ARG A 304 -20.95 -0.27 -1.24
N LYS A 305 -20.11 -1.31 -1.24
CA LYS A 305 -18.65 -1.12 -1.30
C LYS A 305 -18.22 -0.50 -2.64
N HIS A 306 -18.82 -0.90 -3.76
CA HIS A 306 -18.55 -0.30 -5.06
C HIS A 306 -18.91 1.20 -5.05
N ALA A 307 -20.07 1.59 -4.50
CA ALA A 307 -20.46 2.98 -4.35
C ALA A 307 -19.48 3.78 -3.46
N TYR A 308 -18.94 3.16 -2.41
CA TYR A 308 -17.88 3.75 -1.59
C TYR A 308 -16.59 3.99 -2.39
N MET A 309 -16.18 3.04 -3.25
CA MET A 309 -14.99 3.21 -4.08
C MET A 309 -15.18 4.30 -5.14
N MET A 310 -16.37 4.39 -5.74
CA MET A 310 -16.74 5.48 -6.65
C MET A 310 -16.59 6.84 -5.96
N LEU A 311 -17.10 6.97 -4.73
CA LEU A 311 -16.95 8.17 -3.90
C LEU A 311 -15.47 8.51 -3.65
N CYS A 312 -14.64 7.51 -3.31
CA CYS A 312 -13.22 7.74 -3.07
C CYS A 312 -12.52 8.35 -4.30
N HIS A 313 -12.81 7.85 -5.50
CA HIS A 313 -12.28 8.42 -6.74
C HIS A 313 -12.76 9.87 -6.96
N GLU A 314 -14.04 10.14 -6.78
CA GLU A 314 -14.62 11.49 -6.96
C GLU A 314 -13.99 12.51 -6.01
N VAL A 315 -13.80 12.13 -4.74
CA VAL A 315 -13.22 13.02 -3.73
C VAL A 315 -11.76 13.32 -4.03
N LEU A 316 -10.98 12.34 -4.48
CA LEU A 316 -9.57 12.55 -4.83
C LEU A 316 -9.40 13.43 -6.08
N SER A 317 -10.25 13.23 -7.10
CA SER A 317 -10.33 14.12 -8.26
C SER A 317 -10.63 15.56 -7.84
N ARG A 318 -11.67 15.77 -7.01
CA ARG A 318 -12.03 17.10 -6.49
C ARG A 318 -10.93 17.71 -5.62
N SER A 319 -10.30 16.92 -4.76
CA SER A 319 -9.22 17.39 -3.89
C SER A 319 -8.05 17.92 -4.71
N GLN A 320 -7.66 17.25 -5.79
CA GLN A 320 -6.55 17.72 -6.64
C GLN A 320 -6.86 19.07 -7.31
N LEU A 321 -8.11 19.32 -7.70
CA LEU A 321 -8.54 20.63 -8.20
C LEU A 321 -8.42 21.71 -7.11
N ASN A 322 -8.87 21.41 -5.89
CA ASN A 322 -8.75 22.32 -4.75
C ASN A 322 -7.29 22.56 -4.32
N ALA A 323 -6.38 21.64 -4.61
CA ALA A 323 -4.95 21.81 -4.37
C ALA A 323 -4.37 23.00 -5.15
N VAL A 324 -4.87 23.27 -6.36
CA VAL A 324 -4.44 24.40 -7.20
C VAL A 324 -4.73 25.74 -6.54
N ALA A 325 -5.91 25.89 -5.93
CA ALA A 325 -6.27 27.11 -5.19
C ALA A 325 -5.31 27.35 -4.02
N LYS A 326 -5.01 26.29 -3.25
CA LYS A 326 -4.03 26.35 -2.15
C LYS A 326 -2.61 26.69 -2.62
N LEU A 327 -2.19 26.21 -3.80
CA LEU A 327 -0.89 26.56 -4.38
C LEU A 327 -0.80 28.05 -4.75
N ARG A 328 -1.90 28.65 -5.20
CA ARG A 328 -2.00 30.09 -5.45
C ARG A 328 -1.94 30.88 -4.14
N GLU A 329 -2.70 30.49 -3.13
CA GLU A 329 -2.68 31.12 -1.78
C GLU A 329 -1.30 30.99 -1.11
N ALA A 330 -0.62 29.86 -1.30
CA ALA A 330 0.73 29.65 -0.83
C ALA A 330 1.77 30.52 -1.58
N GLY A 331 1.40 31.21 -2.66
CA GLY A 331 2.31 32.01 -3.49
C GLY A 331 3.30 31.15 -4.29
N ILE A 332 2.95 29.89 -4.55
CA ILE A 332 3.74 28.98 -5.41
C ILE A 332 3.35 29.18 -6.87
N ILE A 333 2.05 29.23 -7.14
CA ILE A 333 1.51 29.69 -8.42
C ILE A 333 1.36 31.20 -8.32
N THR A 334 2.17 31.93 -9.08
CA THR A 334 2.22 33.40 -9.05
C THR A 334 1.68 34.06 -10.32
N ARG A 335 1.13 33.26 -11.24
CA ARG A 335 0.59 33.70 -12.53
C ARG A 335 -0.75 33.01 -12.77
N ASP A 336 -1.60 33.65 -13.56
CA ASP A 336 -2.92 33.07 -13.90
C ASP A 336 -2.84 31.97 -14.97
N LEU A 337 -1.64 31.71 -15.51
CA LEU A 337 -1.39 30.58 -16.39
C LEU A 337 -1.10 29.33 -15.55
N VAL A 338 -2.08 28.43 -15.46
CA VAL A 338 -2.01 27.15 -14.76
C VAL A 338 -2.44 26.04 -15.71
N VAL A 339 -1.76 24.89 -15.66
CA VAL A 339 -2.26 23.69 -16.32
C VAL A 339 -3.35 23.11 -15.43
N LEU A 340 -4.61 23.24 -15.81
CA LEU A 340 -5.68 22.63 -15.03
C LEU A 340 -5.44 21.11 -14.91
N PRO A 341 -5.50 20.55 -13.69
CA PRO A 341 -5.50 19.10 -13.51
C PRO A 341 -6.67 18.51 -14.30
N ASN A 342 -6.51 17.26 -14.73
CA ASN A 342 -7.64 16.54 -15.29
C ASN A 342 -8.71 16.35 -14.21
N LEU A 343 -9.97 16.36 -14.64
CA LEU A 343 -11.11 16.10 -13.75
C LEU A 343 -11.10 14.67 -13.21
N SER A 344 -10.26 13.79 -13.74
CA SER A 344 -10.09 12.42 -13.29
C SER A 344 -8.69 12.16 -12.77
N ASN A 345 -8.60 11.43 -11.66
CA ASN A 345 -7.36 11.10 -10.99
C ASN A 345 -7.13 9.57 -10.95
N VAL A 346 -5.89 9.18 -11.26
CA VAL A 346 -5.43 7.79 -11.23
C VAL A 346 -4.91 7.35 -9.85
N SER A 347 -4.95 8.20 -8.84
CA SER A 347 -4.19 8.04 -7.60
C SER A 347 -4.57 6.81 -6.78
N LEU A 348 -5.79 6.27 -6.93
CA LEU A 348 -6.18 5.00 -6.30
C LEU A 348 -5.55 3.76 -6.94
N ALA A 349 -4.91 3.90 -8.10
CA ALA A 349 -4.04 2.89 -8.68
C ALA A 349 -2.57 3.02 -8.21
N ASN A 350 -2.27 3.84 -7.20
CA ASN A 350 -0.97 3.86 -6.53
C ASN A 350 -0.88 2.72 -5.51
N ASN A 351 -0.33 1.59 -5.96
CA ASN A 351 -0.25 0.41 -5.12
C ASN A 351 0.88 0.54 -4.09
N GLY A 352 0.64 0.14 -2.84
CA GLY A 352 1.68 0.01 -1.81
C GLY A 352 1.50 -1.21 -0.93
N THR A 353 2.26 -1.23 0.16
CA THR A 353 2.13 -2.26 1.19
C THR A 353 1.74 -1.61 2.52
N HIS A 354 0.76 -2.19 3.20
CA HIS A 354 0.42 -1.80 4.57
C HIS A 354 0.88 -2.90 5.52
N VAL A 355 1.53 -2.50 6.62
CA VAL A 355 1.95 -3.43 7.67
C VAL A 355 1.23 -3.07 8.96
N SER A 356 0.37 -3.96 9.44
CA SER A 356 -0.32 -3.84 10.71
C SER A 356 0.40 -4.62 11.79
N LEU A 357 0.72 -3.94 12.90
CA LEU A 357 1.25 -4.53 14.12
C LEU A 357 0.18 -4.48 15.21
N GLY A 358 -0.01 -5.59 15.93
CA GLY A 358 -0.83 -5.67 17.13
C GLY A 358 0.03 -5.86 18.39
N SER A 359 -0.46 -5.38 19.52
CA SER A 359 0.10 -5.67 20.85
C SER A 359 -0.86 -6.57 21.63
N LEU A 360 -0.36 -7.73 22.06
CA LEU A 360 -1.13 -8.68 22.87
C LEU A 360 -1.47 -8.07 24.25
N ARG A 361 -0.56 -7.30 24.83
CA ARG A 361 -0.73 -6.58 26.12
C ARG A 361 -1.81 -5.51 26.04
N LEU A 362 -1.77 -4.64 25.02
CA LEU A 362 -2.84 -3.64 24.82
C LEU A 362 -4.17 -4.34 24.57
N GLY A 363 -4.16 -5.43 23.79
CA GLY A 363 -5.35 -6.21 23.52
C GLY A 363 -5.91 -6.94 24.74
N ALA A 364 -5.06 -7.40 25.65
CA ALA A 364 -5.47 -8.01 26.92
C ALA A 364 -6.08 -6.95 27.85
N ALA A 365 -5.43 -5.80 28.00
CA ALA A 365 -5.93 -4.70 28.84
C ALA A 365 -7.31 -4.21 28.36
N LEU A 366 -7.50 -4.02 27.06
CA LEU A 366 -8.80 -3.58 26.51
C LEU A 366 -9.92 -4.64 26.58
N ARG A 367 -9.55 -5.92 26.72
CA ARG A 367 -10.52 -7.01 26.89
C ARG A 367 -10.88 -7.25 28.35
N ASP A 368 -10.00 -6.87 29.28
CA ASP A 368 -10.22 -6.99 30.72
C ASP A 368 -10.80 -5.68 31.30
N PRO A 369 -12.09 -5.65 31.68
CA PRO A 369 -12.70 -4.48 32.30
C PRO A 369 -12.02 -4.07 33.62
N ALA A 370 -11.39 -5.01 34.34
CA ALA A 370 -10.73 -4.75 35.61
C ALA A 370 -9.42 -3.96 35.46
N SER A 371 -8.82 -3.94 34.26
CA SER A 371 -7.62 -3.14 33.98
C SER A 371 -7.87 -1.63 34.10
N GLY A 372 -9.11 -1.19 33.89
CA GLY A 372 -9.46 0.23 33.74
C GLY A 372 -8.96 0.87 32.45
N PHE A 373 -8.28 0.13 31.57
CA PHE A 373 -7.78 0.62 30.29
C PHE A 373 -8.89 0.49 29.22
N GLY A 374 -9.24 1.61 28.58
CA GLY A 374 -10.41 1.70 27.70
C GLY A 374 -10.11 2.47 26.43
N ALA A 375 -11.10 2.61 25.54
CA ALA A 375 -10.93 3.24 24.22
C ALA A 375 -10.35 4.67 24.27
N ALA A 376 -10.69 5.46 25.30
CA ALA A 376 -10.11 6.79 25.48
C ALA A 376 -8.62 6.73 25.88
N HIS A 377 -8.22 5.75 26.70
CA HIS A 377 -6.81 5.50 27.04
C HIS A 377 -6.02 5.01 25.81
N GLU A 378 -6.60 4.09 25.02
CA GLU A 378 -6.03 3.61 23.76
C GLU A 378 -5.78 4.76 22.78
N LYS A 379 -6.78 5.64 22.59
CA LYS A 379 -6.66 6.80 21.70
C LYS A 379 -5.58 7.78 22.17
N HIS A 380 -5.56 8.09 23.47
CA HIS A 380 -4.59 9.02 24.06
C HIS A 380 -3.15 8.54 23.90
N LEU A 381 -2.86 7.28 24.24
CA LEU A 381 -1.51 6.72 24.07
C LEU A 381 -1.15 6.46 22.61
N GLY A 382 -2.13 5.99 21.81
CA GLY A 382 -1.95 5.69 20.40
C GLY A 382 -1.54 6.91 19.59
N ASP A 383 -2.24 8.03 19.75
CA ASP A 383 -1.92 9.28 19.04
C ASP A 383 -0.54 9.82 19.43
N LEU A 384 -0.18 9.76 20.73
CA LEU A 384 1.15 10.15 21.20
C LEU A 384 2.25 9.27 20.61
N ALA A 385 2.03 7.96 20.57
CA ALA A 385 2.98 7.02 19.97
C ALA A 385 3.18 7.30 18.47
N ILE A 386 2.10 7.60 17.73
CA ILE A 386 2.17 7.99 16.32
C ILE A 386 2.98 9.29 16.16
N LYS A 387 2.72 10.32 16.97
CA LYS A 387 3.49 11.57 16.95
C LYS A 387 4.98 11.35 17.13
N ILE A 388 5.37 10.46 18.03
CA ILE A 388 6.78 10.10 18.25
C ILE A 388 7.33 9.38 17.02
N ALA A 389 6.65 8.31 16.58
CA ALA A 389 7.08 7.47 15.46
C ALA A 389 7.21 8.23 14.12
N GLU A 390 6.36 9.24 13.86
CA GLU A 390 6.44 10.07 12.65
C GLU A 390 7.81 10.73 12.44
N HIS A 391 8.58 11.00 13.51
CA HIS A 391 9.93 11.58 13.39
C HIS A 391 10.94 10.63 12.77
N PHE A 392 10.69 9.32 12.88
CA PHE A 392 11.58 8.24 12.44
C PHE A 392 11.27 7.73 11.03
N LEU A 393 10.09 8.07 10.49
CA LEU A 393 9.66 7.66 9.15
C LEU A 393 10.66 7.94 8.01
N PRO A 394 11.50 9.00 8.05
CA PRO A 394 12.55 9.19 7.06
C PRO A 394 13.58 8.06 6.99
N LEU A 395 13.66 7.17 7.99
CA LEU A 395 14.53 5.98 7.95
C LEU A 395 14.04 4.91 6.96
N PHE A 396 12.75 4.90 6.61
CA PHE A 396 12.15 3.90 5.72
C PHE A 396 12.15 4.35 4.26
N VAL A 397 11.71 5.59 4.01
CA VAL A 397 11.47 6.11 2.65
C VAL A 397 12.76 6.18 1.84
N GLY A 398 12.78 5.46 0.73
CA GLY A 398 13.95 5.28 -0.13
C GLY A 398 14.98 4.27 0.40
N THR A 399 14.98 3.97 1.71
CA THR A 399 15.94 3.04 2.34
C THR A 399 15.51 1.58 2.17
N TYR A 400 14.27 1.26 2.57
CA TYR A 400 13.69 -0.09 2.53
C TYR A 400 12.59 -0.22 1.48
N SER A 401 11.80 0.84 1.24
CA SER A 401 10.86 0.86 0.13
C SER A 401 11.04 2.15 -0.66
N ALA A 402 10.73 2.10 -1.96
CA ALA A 402 10.83 3.27 -2.82
C ALA A 402 9.85 3.17 -3.99
N ALA A 403 9.74 4.25 -4.76
CA ALA A 403 8.96 4.28 -5.98
C ALA A 403 9.63 5.23 -6.99
N PRO A 404 10.76 4.81 -7.60
CA PRO A 404 11.50 5.67 -8.51
C PRO A 404 10.62 6.16 -9.66
N TYR A 405 10.70 7.46 -9.97
CA TYR A 405 9.91 8.07 -11.04
C TYR A 405 10.67 9.21 -11.71
N ARG A 406 10.55 9.32 -13.03
CA ARG A 406 11.18 10.37 -13.82
C ARG A 406 10.15 11.40 -14.26
N LEU A 407 10.34 12.65 -13.81
CA LEU A 407 9.54 13.82 -14.20
C LEU A 407 10.31 14.66 -15.21
N ASP A 408 9.88 14.65 -16.47
CA ASP A 408 10.45 15.54 -17.48
C ASP A 408 10.20 17.02 -17.16
N PHE A 409 10.98 17.90 -17.79
CA PHE A 409 10.79 19.34 -17.67
C PHE A 409 9.32 19.73 -17.89
N GLN A 410 8.70 19.34 -19.00
CA GLN A 410 7.33 19.74 -19.33
C GLN A 410 6.24 19.21 -18.38
N ASP A 411 6.58 18.27 -17.50
CA ASP A 411 5.66 17.72 -16.50
C ASP A 411 5.99 18.27 -15.09
N PHE A 412 7.05 19.08 -14.95
CA PHE A 412 7.49 19.72 -13.71
C PHE A 412 6.71 21.01 -13.38
N HIS A 413 5.39 20.92 -13.50
CA HIS A 413 4.45 21.95 -13.09
C HIS A 413 4.14 21.85 -11.60
N PRO A 414 4.08 22.94 -10.81
CA PRO A 414 3.76 22.83 -9.39
C PRO A 414 2.41 22.15 -9.13
N GLU A 415 1.39 22.43 -9.94
CA GLU A 415 0.05 21.82 -9.90
C GLU A 415 0.04 20.30 -10.16
N LYS A 416 1.07 19.76 -10.80
CA LYS A 416 1.21 18.32 -11.08
C LYS A 416 2.22 17.66 -10.14
N ALA A 417 3.42 18.24 -10.03
CA ALA A 417 4.52 17.71 -9.26
C ALA A 417 4.27 17.73 -7.75
N LEU A 418 3.55 18.74 -7.22
CA LEU A 418 3.21 18.80 -5.80
C LEU A 418 1.95 18.01 -5.45
N ALA A 419 1.19 17.54 -6.44
CA ALA A 419 0.01 16.69 -6.31
C ALA A 419 -0.84 17.03 -5.06
N PHE A 420 -0.83 16.18 -4.03
CA PHE A 420 -1.64 16.36 -2.83
C PHE A 420 -0.97 17.12 -1.67
N LEU A 421 0.34 17.42 -1.77
CA LEU A 421 1.09 18.12 -0.72
C LEU A 421 0.43 19.42 -0.20
N PRO A 422 -0.32 20.21 -1.00
CA PRO A 422 -1.06 21.37 -0.48
C PRO A 422 -2.11 21.05 0.59
N HIS A 423 -2.55 19.79 0.69
CA HIS A 423 -3.46 19.30 1.72
C HIS A 423 -2.74 18.61 2.88
N GLU A 424 -1.44 18.36 2.76
CA GLU A 424 -0.64 17.59 3.71
C GLU A 424 0.38 18.45 4.48
N LEU A 425 0.70 19.63 3.95
CA LEU A 425 1.67 20.57 4.54
C LEU A 425 1.08 21.98 4.72
N ASP A 426 1.58 22.66 5.75
CA ASP A 426 1.42 24.10 5.91
C ASP A 426 2.10 24.86 4.76
N TYR A 427 1.56 26.04 4.41
CA TYR A 427 2.05 26.87 3.31
C TYR A 427 3.53 27.24 3.45
N THR A 428 4.02 27.36 4.68
CA THR A 428 5.43 27.67 4.94
C THR A 428 6.34 26.54 4.52
N HIS A 429 6.07 25.32 5.00
CA HIS A 429 6.88 24.14 4.67
C HIS A 429 6.72 23.75 3.20
N LEU A 430 5.52 23.84 2.64
CA LEU A 430 5.24 23.58 1.23
C LEU A 430 6.10 24.48 0.31
N ARG A 431 6.15 25.79 0.59
CA ARG A 431 7.01 26.74 -0.16
C ARG A 431 8.49 26.40 -0.04
N MET A 432 8.96 26.06 1.16
CA MET A 432 10.36 25.72 1.40
C MET A 432 10.75 24.45 0.66
N LEU A 433 9.90 23.43 0.72
CA LEU A 433 10.06 22.16 0.03
C LEU A 433 10.06 22.36 -1.49
N TRP A 434 9.06 23.04 -2.05
CA TRP A 434 9.02 23.33 -3.50
C TRP A 434 10.23 24.11 -3.98
N ARG A 435 10.70 25.09 -3.19
CA ARG A 435 11.90 25.85 -3.54
C ARG A 435 13.16 24.98 -3.47
N GLY A 436 13.27 24.08 -2.48
CA GLY A 436 14.34 23.10 -2.41
C GLY A 436 14.33 22.16 -3.62
N TRP A 437 13.15 21.70 -4.01
CA TRP A 437 12.98 20.79 -5.14
C TRP A 437 13.38 21.44 -6.47
N ARG A 438 12.95 22.68 -6.74
CA ARG A 438 13.41 23.44 -7.92
C ARG A 438 14.91 23.69 -7.99
N GLN A 439 15.61 23.60 -6.85
CA GLN A 439 17.07 23.72 -6.77
C GLN A 439 17.78 22.38 -6.97
N LYS A 440 17.13 21.27 -6.58
CA LYS A 440 17.60 19.90 -6.79
C LYS A 440 17.46 19.50 -8.26
N ALA A 441 16.33 19.82 -8.87
CA ALA A 441 16.00 19.45 -10.24
C ALA A 441 16.87 20.15 -11.29
N GLU A 442 17.09 19.49 -12.43
CA GLU A 442 17.85 19.98 -13.59
C GLU A 442 17.01 20.96 -14.42
N LEU A 443 16.77 22.13 -13.83
CA LEU A 443 15.89 23.21 -14.32
C LEU A 443 16.61 24.54 -14.56
N ARG A 444 17.94 24.57 -14.44
CA ARG A 444 18.71 25.83 -14.42
C ARG A 444 19.17 26.22 -15.82
N PHE A 445 18.89 27.47 -16.18
CA PHE A 445 19.49 28.14 -17.34
C PHE A 445 20.03 29.50 -16.90
N LEU A 446 21.28 29.82 -17.24
CA LEU A 446 22.00 31.03 -16.81
C LEU A 446 21.90 31.28 -15.28
N GLY A 447 22.03 30.21 -14.48
CA GLY A 447 22.00 30.30 -13.01
C GLY A 447 20.61 30.38 -12.37
N HIS A 448 19.55 30.57 -13.16
CA HIS A 448 18.16 30.68 -12.69
C HIS A 448 17.35 29.41 -12.96
N SER A 449 16.68 28.87 -11.94
CA SER A 449 15.73 27.77 -12.11
C SER A 449 14.47 28.28 -12.84
N ARG A 450 14.10 27.62 -13.94
CA ARG A 450 12.88 27.91 -14.70
C ARG A 450 11.91 26.74 -14.56
N THR A 451 10.65 27.03 -14.29
CA THR A 451 9.56 26.04 -14.40
C THR A 451 8.93 26.17 -15.79
N PRO A 452 8.18 25.15 -16.25
CA PRO A 452 7.56 25.19 -17.56
C PRO A 452 6.46 26.26 -17.63
N LEU A 453 6.13 26.67 -18.85
CA LEU A 453 5.16 27.71 -19.14
C LEU A 453 3.73 27.16 -19.26
N GLY A 454 3.54 25.87 -19.56
CA GLY A 454 2.23 25.21 -19.60
C GLY A 454 1.97 24.50 -20.92
N PRO A 455 1.96 25.22 -22.06
CA PRO A 455 1.75 24.60 -23.35
C PRO A 455 2.94 23.72 -23.74
N ARG A 456 2.71 22.39 -23.83
CA ARG A 456 3.75 21.40 -24.18
C ARG A 456 4.50 21.70 -25.49
N TRP A 457 3.86 22.37 -26.45
CA TRP A 457 4.50 22.77 -27.72
C TRP A 457 5.50 23.92 -27.56
N ILE A 458 5.45 24.66 -26.46
CA ILE A 458 6.45 25.67 -26.06
C ILE A 458 7.50 25.02 -25.14
N ASP A 459 7.06 24.21 -24.18
CA ASP A 459 7.96 23.66 -23.15
C ASP A 459 8.95 22.65 -23.69
N ARG A 460 8.57 21.85 -24.70
CA ARG A 460 9.47 20.89 -25.35
C ARG A 460 10.66 21.56 -26.06
N PRO A 461 10.45 22.51 -26.99
CA PRO A 461 11.58 23.19 -27.62
C PRO A 461 12.40 24.01 -26.60
N LEU A 462 11.74 24.63 -25.61
CA LEU A 462 12.43 25.33 -24.52
C LEU A 462 13.36 24.40 -23.75
N ALA A 463 12.88 23.21 -23.37
CA ALA A 463 13.67 22.19 -22.68
C ALA A 463 14.87 21.74 -23.52
N ALA A 464 14.67 21.52 -24.81
CA ALA A 464 15.73 21.10 -25.73
C ALA A 464 16.82 22.18 -25.87
N VAL A 465 16.42 23.42 -26.15
CA VAL A 465 17.34 24.55 -26.37
C VAL A 465 18.12 24.89 -25.09
N LEU A 466 17.43 24.90 -23.95
CA LEU A 466 18.02 25.29 -22.66
C LEU A 466 18.58 24.10 -21.86
N ARG A 467 18.53 22.88 -22.41
CA ARG A 467 18.95 21.61 -21.79
C ARG A 467 18.30 21.34 -20.43
N LEU A 468 17.02 21.69 -20.27
CA LEU A 468 16.25 21.47 -19.05
C LEU A 468 15.68 20.04 -19.07
N ARG A 469 16.01 19.24 -18.07
CA ARG A 469 15.67 17.81 -18.06
C ARG A 469 14.53 17.45 -17.11
N GLY A 470 14.36 18.21 -16.03
CA GLY A 470 13.41 17.89 -14.97
C GLY A 470 14.10 17.20 -13.78
N ASP A 471 13.50 16.16 -13.22
CA ASP A 471 14.03 15.48 -12.02
C ASP A 471 13.80 13.96 -12.02
N VAL A 472 14.51 13.29 -11.11
CA VAL A 472 14.35 11.88 -10.74
C VAL A 472 13.98 11.83 -9.26
N VAL A 473 12.80 11.30 -8.96
CA VAL A 473 12.26 11.22 -7.61
C VAL A 473 12.47 9.81 -7.06
N PRO A 474 13.16 9.64 -5.92
CA PRO A 474 13.37 8.33 -5.30
C PRO A 474 12.07 7.60 -4.92
N ASP A 475 11.09 8.32 -4.37
CA ASP A 475 9.80 7.76 -3.98
C ASP A 475 8.66 8.72 -4.33
N PHE A 476 8.15 8.59 -5.54
CA PHE A 476 7.10 9.49 -6.04
C PHE A 476 5.70 9.12 -5.54
N ARG A 477 5.47 7.87 -5.12
CA ARG A 477 4.17 7.42 -4.60
C ARG A 477 3.74 8.23 -3.37
N ILE A 478 4.69 8.55 -2.50
CA ILE A 478 4.47 9.36 -1.29
C ILE A 478 4.01 10.80 -1.62
N LEU A 479 4.17 11.25 -2.87
CA LEU A 479 3.74 12.57 -3.33
C LEU A 479 2.43 12.50 -4.14
N ASP A 480 2.30 11.47 -4.98
CA ASP A 480 1.23 11.30 -5.97
C ASP A 480 -0.05 10.64 -5.40
N TYR A 481 -0.10 10.45 -4.07
CA TYR A 481 -1.22 9.88 -3.33
C TYR A 481 -1.38 10.58 -1.97
N LEU A 482 -2.61 10.67 -1.46
CA LEU A 482 -2.84 11.16 -0.09
C LEU A 482 -2.32 10.16 0.93
N VAL A 483 -1.27 10.54 1.65
CA VAL A 483 -0.62 9.69 2.66
C VAL A 483 -0.70 10.29 4.06
N ALA A 484 -0.85 11.62 4.19
CA ALA A 484 -0.95 12.27 5.50
C ALA A 484 -1.74 13.60 5.43
N LEU A 485 -3.06 13.52 5.60
CA LEU A 485 -3.91 14.72 5.65
C LEU A 485 -3.47 15.66 6.79
N GLY A 486 -3.31 16.94 6.44
CA GLY A 486 -2.95 17.97 7.39
C GLY A 486 -4.12 18.35 8.29
N SER A 487 -3.82 18.59 9.56
CA SER A 487 -4.75 19.16 10.54
C SER A 487 -5.28 20.55 10.13
N THR A 488 -6.47 20.90 10.61
CA THR A 488 -6.95 22.29 10.60
C THR A 488 -6.52 23.00 11.89
N ASP A 489 -6.70 24.32 11.96
CA ASP A 489 -6.34 25.08 13.16
C ASP A 489 -7.22 24.74 14.38
N ARG A 490 -8.41 24.15 14.17
CA ARG A 490 -9.35 23.77 15.22
C ARG A 490 -9.42 22.25 15.47
N SER A 491 -9.08 21.43 14.49
CA SER A 491 -9.21 19.99 14.55
C SER A 491 -7.88 19.31 14.25
N PRO A 492 -7.06 19.02 15.28
CA PRO A 492 -5.84 18.24 15.12
C PRO A 492 -6.12 16.77 14.81
N ALA A 493 -5.19 16.14 14.08
CA ALA A 493 -5.28 14.72 13.71
C ALA A 493 -4.91 13.77 14.86
N LEU A 494 -4.06 14.20 15.79
CA LEU A 494 -3.38 13.35 16.79
C LEU A 494 -3.38 13.96 18.21
N ASP A 495 -4.43 14.68 18.59
CA ASP A 495 -4.52 15.33 19.92
C ASP A 495 -4.78 14.35 21.09
N GLY A 496 -4.98 13.06 20.83
CA GLY A 496 -5.25 12.05 21.86
C GLY A 496 -6.70 12.00 22.33
N SER A 497 -7.55 12.87 21.80
CA SER A 497 -8.96 12.93 22.17
C SER A 497 -9.81 11.96 21.34
N PRO A 498 -10.83 11.32 21.96
CA PRO A 498 -11.85 10.62 21.20
C PRO A 498 -12.56 11.55 20.21
N GLY A 499 -12.80 11.04 18.99
CA GLY A 499 -13.54 11.76 17.96
C GLY A 499 -12.75 12.82 17.18
N ASN A 500 -11.43 12.94 17.38
CA ASN A 500 -10.62 13.93 16.67
C ASN A 500 -10.60 13.73 15.15
N GLU A 501 -10.51 12.48 14.69
CA GLU A 501 -10.60 12.12 13.27
C GLU A 501 -11.93 12.57 12.67
N GLU A 502 -13.06 12.35 13.37
CA GLU A 502 -14.37 12.76 12.91
C GLU A 502 -14.55 14.29 12.88
N ARG A 503 -13.91 15.04 13.78
CA ARG A 503 -13.87 16.52 13.72
C ARG A 503 -13.05 16.99 12.53
N LEU A 504 -11.83 16.47 12.36
CA LEU A 504 -10.97 16.80 11.22
C LEU A 504 -11.65 16.51 9.88
N LYS A 505 -12.34 15.35 9.76
CA LYS A 505 -13.08 15.00 8.54
C LYS A 505 -14.19 15.99 8.22
N ARG A 506 -14.90 16.51 9.22
CA ARG A 506 -15.95 17.53 9.00
C ARG A 506 -15.34 18.82 8.50
N ASP A 507 -14.32 19.34 9.16
CA ASP A 507 -13.63 20.56 8.73
C ASP A 507 -13.07 20.42 7.29
N LEU A 508 -12.43 19.29 6.97
CA LEU A 508 -11.88 19.07 5.62
C LEU A 508 -12.98 18.91 4.55
N ALA A 509 -14.15 18.39 4.91
CA ALA A 509 -15.30 18.31 4.02
C ALA A 509 -15.89 19.70 3.74
N GLU A 510 -16.00 20.56 4.76
CA GLU A 510 -16.42 21.96 4.61
C GLU A 510 -15.46 22.76 3.73
N LEU A 511 -14.16 22.47 3.79
CA LEU A 511 -13.13 23.03 2.90
C LEU A 511 -13.13 22.42 1.49
N GLY A 512 -14.05 21.47 1.19
CA GLY A 512 -14.13 20.77 -0.09
C GLY A 512 -12.97 19.81 -0.38
N VAL A 513 -12.10 19.55 0.60
CA VAL A 513 -10.89 18.72 0.45
C VAL A 513 -11.22 17.23 0.58
N PHE A 514 -12.19 16.88 1.43
CA PHE A 514 -12.43 15.48 1.81
C PHE A 514 -13.92 15.14 1.91
N ASP A 515 -14.25 13.89 2.26
CA ASP A 515 -15.62 13.45 2.55
C ASP A 515 -15.67 12.69 3.88
N THR A 516 -16.70 12.93 4.67
CA THR A 516 -16.87 12.36 6.01
C THR A 516 -17.13 10.86 6.01
N ARG A 517 -17.41 10.23 4.87
CA ARG A 517 -17.54 8.77 4.74
C ARG A 517 -16.19 8.08 4.55
N MET A 518 -15.17 8.78 4.05
CA MET A 518 -13.85 8.20 3.77
C MET A 518 -13.01 7.99 5.03
N ALA A 519 -12.08 7.04 5.00
CA ALA A 519 -11.11 6.85 6.08
C ALA A 519 -9.99 7.90 5.97
N VAL A 520 -9.55 8.49 7.10
CA VAL A 520 -8.47 9.50 7.10
C VAL A 520 -7.13 8.86 6.69
N TYR A 521 -6.40 9.55 5.81
CA TYR A 521 -5.05 9.17 5.38
C TYR A 521 -3.99 9.64 6.39
N GLN A 522 -3.19 8.70 6.89
CA GLN A 522 -2.05 8.92 7.80
C GLN A 522 -0.93 7.93 7.49
N PHE A 523 0.34 8.34 7.69
CA PHE A 523 1.51 7.47 7.49
C PHE A 523 1.52 6.24 8.42
N LEU A 524 1.03 6.45 9.64
CA LEU A 524 0.85 5.47 10.69
C LEU A 524 -0.56 5.68 11.24
N ARG A 525 -1.37 4.62 11.28
CA ARG A 525 -2.76 4.71 11.70
C ARG A 525 -2.99 3.83 12.92
N LEU A 526 -3.65 4.37 13.94
CA LEU A 526 -4.13 3.58 15.07
C LEU A 526 -5.17 2.57 14.57
N ARG A 527 -5.00 1.31 14.95
CA ARG A 527 -5.97 0.23 14.77
C ARG A 527 -6.65 0.02 16.13
N PRO A 528 -7.82 0.65 16.39
CA PRO A 528 -8.45 0.57 17.70
C PRO A 528 -9.16 -0.76 17.90
N MET A 529 -9.05 -1.32 19.10
CA MET A 529 -9.66 -2.61 19.47
C MET A 529 -11.16 -2.67 19.13
N ALA A 530 -11.90 -1.61 19.45
CA ALA A 530 -13.35 -1.57 19.25
C ALA A 530 -13.78 -1.73 17.79
N ARG A 531 -12.95 -1.32 16.82
CA ARG A 531 -13.27 -1.42 15.37
C ARG A 531 -12.57 -2.61 14.71
N MET A 532 -11.32 -2.90 15.11
CA MET A 532 -10.46 -3.86 14.42
C MET A 532 -10.39 -5.22 15.12
N GLY A 533 -10.79 -5.33 16.39
CA GLY A 533 -10.62 -6.56 17.19
C GLY A 533 -9.18 -6.78 17.69
N PHE A 534 -8.28 -5.83 17.45
CA PHE A 534 -6.94 -5.76 18.05
C PHE A 534 -6.54 -4.30 18.25
N SER A 535 -5.57 -4.05 19.14
CA SER A 535 -4.98 -2.74 19.36
C SER A 535 -3.58 -2.68 18.79
N GLY A 536 -3.29 -1.67 17.97
CA GLY A 536 -1.93 -1.39 17.50
C GLY A 536 -1.86 -0.41 16.35
N PHE A 537 -0.89 -0.58 15.45
CA PHE A 537 -0.59 0.43 14.42
C PHE A 537 -0.44 -0.18 13.04
N GLU A 538 -0.95 0.53 12.04
CA GLU A 538 -0.73 0.23 10.64
C GLU A 538 0.19 1.27 10.00
N GLY A 539 1.34 0.83 9.48
CA GLY A 539 2.21 1.63 8.63
C GLY A 539 1.72 1.61 7.19
N ARG A 540 1.42 2.79 6.62
CA ARG A 540 0.95 2.99 5.24
C ARG A 540 1.96 3.71 4.34
N HIS A 541 3.14 4.01 4.87
CA HIS A 541 4.19 4.77 4.20
C HIS A 541 5.12 3.90 3.33
N TYR A 542 4.83 2.59 3.16
CA TYR A 542 5.62 1.72 2.32
C TYR A 542 5.15 1.77 0.87
N SER A 543 6.10 1.97 -0.03
CA SER A 543 5.90 1.93 -1.48
C SER A 543 6.17 0.52 -2.01
N LEU A 544 7.15 0.35 -2.91
CA LEU A 544 7.56 -0.96 -3.42
C LEU A 544 8.83 -1.44 -2.71
N PHE A 545 8.83 -2.70 -2.30
CA PHE A 545 10.03 -3.41 -1.82
C PHE A 545 10.74 -4.09 -3.00
N GLU A 546 12.06 -3.94 -3.06
CA GLU A 546 12.86 -4.60 -4.08
C GLU A 546 13.11 -6.05 -3.69
N ASP A 547 13.45 -6.28 -2.42
CA ASP A 547 13.63 -7.61 -1.83
C ASP A 547 12.64 -7.82 -0.66
N LEU A 548 11.84 -8.88 -0.69
CA LEU A 548 10.80 -9.08 0.33
C LEU A 548 11.44 -9.41 1.70
N ARG A 549 12.46 -10.26 1.75
CA ARG A 549 13.06 -10.65 3.04
C ARG A 549 14.01 -9.59 3.58
N GLY A 550 14.90 -9.10 2.73
CA GLY A 550 15.94 -8.12 3.01
C GLY A 550 15.43 -6.69 3.19
N ASP A 551 14.28 -6.33 2.60
CA ASP A 551 13.69 -5.01 2.81
C ASP A 551 12.40 -5.04 3.64
N LEU A 552 11.36 -5.80 3.23
CA LEU A 552 10.09 -5.81 3.97
C LEU A 552 10.27 -6.40 5.38
N GLY A 553 11.00 -7.51 5.53
CA GLY A 553 11.29 -8.08 6.85
C GLY A 553 11.98 -7.09 7.80
N ARG A 554 13.01 -6.40 7.31
CA ARG A 554 13.76 -5.38 8.08
C ARG A 554 12.94 -4.13 8.37
N ALA A 555 12.03 -3.75 7.47
CA ALA A 555 11.10 -2.66 7.70
C ALA A 555 10.07 -3.02 8.80
N VAL A 556 9.55 -4.25 8.81
CA VAL A 556 8.64 -4.74 9.86
C VAL A 556 9.34 -4.73 11.22
N ASP A 557 10.58 -5.22 11.29
CA ASP A 557 11.41 -5.16 12.50
C ASP A 557 11.55 -3.73 13.04
N LEU A 558 11.93 -2.80 12.15
CA LEU A 558 12.13 -1.41 12.52
C LEU A 558 10.83 -0.75 12.97
N GLN A 559 9.70 -1.04 12.34
CA GLN A 559 8.40 -0.52 12.78
C GLN A 559 8.05 -1.02 14.18
N GLY A 560 8.24 -2.33 14.46
CA GLY A 560 8.02 -2.91 15.79
C GLY A 560 8.90 -2.27 16.87
N LEU A 561 10.20 -2.13 16.58
CA LEU A 561 11.17 -1.47 17.47
C LEU A 561 10.77 -0.01 17.76
N LEU A 562 10.34 0.74 16.75
CA LEU A 562 9.95 2.14 16.92
C LEU A 562 8.63 2.29 17.67
N CYS A 563 7.68 1.37 17.51
CA CYS A 563 6.47 1.31 18.34
C CYS A 563 6.83 1.06 19.81
N ALA A 564 7.71 0.11 20.09
CA ALA A 564 8.18 -0.19 21.45
C ALA A 564 8.94 1.00 22.06
N LEU A 565 9.83 1.63 21.28
CA LEU A 565 10.59 2.80 21.69
C LEU A 565 9.68 4.01 21.98
N ALA A 566 8.62 4.19 21.20
CA ALA A 566 7.63 5.23 21.46
C ALA A 566 6.95 5.02 22.82
N TYR A 567 6.51 3.80 23.12
CA TYR A 567 5.94 3.47 24.44
C TYR A 567 6.98 3.61 25.56
N LYS A 568 8.24 3.24 25.33
CA LYS A 568 9.33 3.44 26.30
C LYS A 568 9.48 4.92 26.67
N TYR A 569 9.42 5.83 25.70
CA TYR A 569 9.49 7.27 26.00
C TYR A 569 8.28 7.80 26.74
N ILE A 570 7.09 7.29 26.44
CA ILE A 570 5.86 7.67 27.13
C ILE A 570 5.95 7.22 28.59
N VAL A 571 6.35 5.98 28.85
CA VAL A 571 6.49 5.43 30.22
C VAL A 571 7.57 6.16 31.02
N ALA A 572 8.68 6.53 30.38
CA ALA A 572 9.73 7.31 31.01
C ALA A 572 9.29 8.73 31.43
N GLY A 573 8.11 9.19 31.00
CA GLY A 573 7.54 10.50 31.34
C GLY A 573 8.21 11.69 30.65
N GLY A 574 9.26 11.46 29.85
CA GLY A 574 10.01 12.51 29.18
C GLY A 574 9.34 13.09 27.94
N ILE A 575 8.29 12.43 27.42
CA ILE A 575 7.55 12.87 26.23
C ILE A 575 6.05 12.69 26.45
N GLY A 576 5.28 13.75 26.17
CA GLY A 576 3.82 13.80 26.26
C GLY A 576 3.24 14.68 25.15
N HIS A 577 1.91 14.79 25.06
CA HIS A 577 1.25 15.61 24.02
C HIS A 577 1.77 17.06 23.99
N GLY A 578 2.02 17.68 25.14
CA GLY A 578 2.58 19.04 25.20
C GLY A 578 4.03 19.17 24.71
N HIS A 579 4.79 18.07 24.61
CA HIS A 579 6.14 18.07 24.06
C HIS A 579 6.16 18.01 22.52
N ILE A 580 5.06 17.58 21.91
CA ILE A 580 4.86 17.54 20.46
C ILE A 580 3.48 18.18 20.18
N PRO A 581 3.40 19.53 20.17
CA PRO A 581 2.13 20.25 20.05
C PRO A 581 1.33 19.91 18.80
N ASP A 582 0.00 20.02 18.93
CA ASP A 582 -1.00 19.66 17.93
C ASP A 582 -1.29 20.73 16.87
N THR A 583 -0.53 21.83 16.88
CA THR A 583 -0.73 22.89 15.90
C THR A 583 -0.42 22.40 14.48
N ARG A 584 -1.21 22.86 13.50
CA ARG A 584 -0.98 22.58 12.07
C ARG A 584 0.46 22.84 11.64
N PHE A 585 1.07 23.92 12.14
CA PHE A 585 2.47 24.26 11.84
C PHE A 585 3.45 23.18 12.34
N VAL A 586 3.35 22.78 13.61
CA VAL A 586 4.25 21.77 14.22
C VAL A 586 4.07 20.39 13.59
N GLU A 587 2.84 20.00 13.30
CA GLU A 587 2.56 18.77 12.55
C GLU A 587 3.23 18.79 11.18
N SER A 588 3.02 19.86 10.42
CA SER A 588 3.65 20.03 9.11
C SER A 588 5.18 20.06 9.20
N GLU A 589 5.74 20.69 10.23
CA GLU A 589 7.19 20.78 10.44
C GLU A 589 7.82 19.41 10.66
N ARG A 590 7.14 18.53 11.41
CA ARG A 590 7.55 17.14 11.64
C ARG A 590 7.39 16.29 10.36
N ARG A 591 6.26 16.41 9.66
CA ARG A 591 5.93 15.58 8.49
C ARG A 591 6.72 15.96 7.23
N GLN A 592 7.13 17.22 7.06
CA GLN A 592 7.89 17.66 5.87
C GLN A 592 9.15 16.83 5.61
N VAL A 593 9.74 16.25 6.67
CA VAL A 593 10.99 15.49 6.58
C VAL A 593 10.80 14.21 5.77
N VAL A 594 9.63 13.58 5.87
CA VAL A 594 9.26 12.40 5.09
C VAL A 594 9.15 12.75 3.61
N PHE A 595 8.46 13.84 3.27
CA PHE A 595 8.35 14.30 1.89
C PHE A 595 9.69 14.79 1.32
N ALA A 596 10.53 15.43 2.14
CA ALA A 596 11.89 15.80 1.75
C ALA A 596 12.75 14.56 1.43
N ALA A 597 12.58 13.47 2.19
CA ALA A 597 13.18 12.17 1.90
C ALA A 597 12.65 11.53 0.62
N ALA A 598 11.33 11.52 0.43
CA ALA A 598 10.67 10.99 -0.77
C ALA A 598 11.16 11.69 -2.06
N ILE A 599 11.29 13.02 -2.00
CA ILE A 599 11.82 13.84 -3.10
C ILE A 599 13.34 13.64 -3.29
N GLY A 600 14.07 13.22 -2.26
CA GLY A 600 15.54 13.18 -2.29
C GLY A 600 16.17 14.56 -2.13
N LEU A 601 15.60 15.42 -1.28
CA LEU A 601 16.19 16.71 -0.96
C LEU A 601 17.43 16.55 -0.05
N PRO A 602 18.48 17.34 -0.26
CA PRO A 602 19.69 17.25 0.57
C PRO A 602 19.48 17.78 2.00
N ALA A 603 18.49 18.63 2.21
CA ALA A 603 18.19 19.25 3.48
C ALA A 603 16.75 19.75 3.56
N PHE A 604 16.24 19.89 4.78
CA PHE A 604 14.97 20.53 5.11
C PHE A 604 15.17 21.65 6.14
N TYR A 605 14.09 22.32 6.55
CA TYR A 605 14.17 23.48 7.44
C TYR A 605 13.27 23.33 8.67
N VAL A 606 13.81 23.68 9.82
CA VAL A 606 13.09 23.68 11.12
C VAL A 606 13.19 25.06 11.75
N ARG A 607 12.11 25.54 12.35
CA ARG A 607 12.06 26.81 13.07
C ARG A 607 13.03 26.76 14.25
N ARG A 608 13.84 27.81 14.45
CA ARG A 608 14.86 27.83 15.52
C ARG A 608 14.24 27.68 16.91
N ASP A 609 13.04 28.22 17.08
CA ASP A 609 12.22 28.18 18.28
C ASP A 609 11.03 27.22 18.12
N THR A 610 11.19 26.10 17.39
CA THR A 610 10.12 25.09 17.21
C THR A 610 9.56 24.62 18.55
N ASP A 611 8.25 24.57 18.72
CA ASP A 611 7.65 24.10 19.98
C ASP A 611 7.69 22.56 20.12
N ASN A 612 8.13 21.85 19.08
CA ASN A 612 8.36 20.42 19.10
C ASN A 612 9.66 20.10 19.84
N ARG A 613 9.54 19.83 21.13
CA ARG A 613 10.68 19.52 22.02
C ARG A 613 11.36 18.21 21.65
N PHE A 614 10.62 17.23 21.13
CA PHE A 614 11.24 15.99 20.66
C PHE A 614 12.08 16.21 19.40
N LEU A 615 11.59 16.99 18.44
CA LEU A 615 12.38 17.36 17.27
C LEU A 615 13.65 18.12 17.68
N ARG A 616 13.60 19.03 18.67
CA ARG A 616 14.80 19.70 19.20
C ARG A 616 15.84 18.70 19.71
N ARG A 617 15.42 17.70 20.49
CA ARG A 617 16.30 16.61 20.99
C ARG A 617 16.99 15.86 19.84
N VAL A 618 16.28 15.58 18.74
CA VAL A 618 16.88 14.96 17.55
C VAL A 618 17.90 15.90 16.89
N LEU A 619 17.56 17.19 16.78
CA LEU A 619 18.43 18.20 16.16
C LEU A 619 19.72 18.44 16.95
N GLU A 620 19.69 18.36 18.28
CA GLU A 620 20.87 18.44 19.15
C GLU A 620 21.89 17.34 18.85
N ARG A 621 21.41 16.15 18.45
CA ARG A 621 22.26 15.02 18.01
C ARG A 621 22.58 15.05 16.51
N THR A 622 22.00 15.99 15.76
CA THR A 622 22.18 16.09 14.31
C THR A 622 23.39 16.95 13.96
N ALA A 623 24.38 16.33 13.31
CA ALA A 623 25.58 17.04 12.89
C ALA A 623 25.27 18.03 11.74
N ARG A 624 26.08 19.07 11.63
CA ARG A 624 26.05 20.05 10.52
C ARG A 624 24.73 20.83 10.38
N VAL A 625 23.89 20.84 11.44
CA VAL A 625 22.77 21.77 11.55
C VAL A 625 23.33 23.19 11.62
N ARG A 626 22.78 24.09 10.81
CA ARG A 626 23.23 25.48 10.79
C ARG A 626 22.09 26.46 10.59
N PRO A 627 22.22 27.70 11.04
CA PRO A 627 21.24 28.73 10.74
C PRO A 627 21.10 28.95 9.22
N SER A 628 19.86 29.06 8.73
CA SER A 628 19.60 29.31 7.31
C SER A 628 19.87 30.78 6.98
N ARG A 629 20.74 31.01 5.98
CA ARG A 629 20.99 32.37 5.44
C ARG A 629 19.76 32.93 4.71
N ARG A 630 18.92 32.05 4.14
CA ARG A 630 17.73 32.43 3.35
C ARG A 630 16.50 32.62 4.22
N TYR A 631 16.30 31.72 5.18
CA TYR A 631 15.14 31.73 6.07
C TYR A 631 15.63 32.10 7.48
N ARG A 632 15.70 33.40 7.78
CA ARG A 632 16.40 33.93 8.96
C ARG A 632 16.01 33.24 10.28
N ARG A 633 14.74 32.86 10.47
CA ARG A 633 14.23 32.19 11.69
C ARG A 633 14.33 30.66 11.68
N TYR A 634 15.01 30.08 10.70
CA TYR A 634 15.08 28.63 10.51
C TYR A 634 16.51 28.10 10.59
N LEU A 635 16.63 26.84 10.98
CA LEU A 635 17.78 25.98 10.85
C LEU A 635 17.68 25.23 9.52
N LYS A 636 18.80 25.10 8.81
CA LYS A 636 18.96 24.18 7.69
C LYS A 636 19.51 22.88 8.23
N VAL A 637 18.78 21.79 8.05
CA VAL A 637 19.09 20.47 8.59
C VAL A 637 19.43 19.53 7.45
N PRO A 638 20.68 19.03 7.33
CA PRO A 638 21.03 18.03 6.32
C PRO A 638 20.27 16.72 6.55
N LEU A 639 19.58 16.22 5.53
CA LEU A 639 18.69 15.06 5.67
C LEU A 639 19.47 13.78 6.05
N ALA A 640 20.64 13.58 5.43
CA ALA A 640 21.51 12.44 5.72
C ALA A 640 21.99 12.43 7.18
N GLU A 641 22.32 13.60 7.74
CA GLU A 641 22.74 13.70 9.14
C GLU A 641 21.57 13.53 10.10
N TYR A 642 20.38 13.99 9.73
CA TYR A 642 19.16 13.74 10.51
C TYR A 642 18.86 12.24 10.62
N ARG A 643 18.95 11.49 9.51
CA ARG A 643 18.79 10.02 9.51
C ARG A 643 19.83 9.32 10.40
N LYS A 644 21.10 9.75 10.34
CA LYS A 644 22.16 9.22 11.22
C LYS A 644 21.89 9.55 12.69
N ALA A 645 21.37 10.74 12.99
CA ALA A 645 21.00 11.13 14.34
C ALA A 645 19.85 10.28 14.89
N LEU A 646 18.84 9.99 14.06
CA LEU A 646 17.76 9.07 14.42
C LEU A 646 18.29 7.66 14.71
N LEU A 647 19.18 7.12 13.86
CA LEU A 647 19.80 5.82 14.11
C LEU A 647 20.57 5.81 15.44
N ARG A 648 21.38 6.83 15.72
CA ARG A 648 22.08 6.95 17.01
C ARG A 648 21.09 6.98 18.16
N LEU A 649 20.02 7.75 18.04
CA LEU A 649 19.00 7.84 19.07
C LEU A 649 18.33 6.48 19.33
N VAL A 650 18.00 5.70 18.29
CA VAL A 650 17.50 4.33 18.46
C VAL A 650 18.51 3.45 19.17
N LEU A 651 19.79 3.52 18.80
CA LEU A 651 20.86 2.72 19.40
C LEU A 651 21.16 3.12 20.86
N ASP A 652 21.13 4.41 21.19
CA ASP A 652 21.45 4.91 22.53
C ASP A 652 20.27 4.67 23.49
N ASP A 653 19.08 5.07 23.07
CA ASP A 653 17.91 5.13 23.96
C ASP A 653 17.10 3.82 23.91
N GLY A 654 17.31 2.99 22.89
CA GLY A 654 16.63 1.71 22.66
C GLY A 654 17.56 0.48 22.63
N ALA A 655 18.80 0.58 23.13
CA ALA A 655 19.76 -0.54 23.14
C ALA A 655 19.18 -1.85 23.72
N ASP A 656 18.50 -1.73 24.85
CA ASP A 656 17.83 -2.83 25.56
C ASP A 656 16.64 -3.41 24.77
N LEU A 657 15.94 -2.61 23.97
CA LEU A 657 14.91 -3.07 23.05
C LEU A 657 15.52 -3.78 21.84
N VAL A 658 16.64 -3.28 21.31
CA VAL A 658 17.37 -3.94 20.20
C VAL A 658 17.82 -5.33 20.65
N GLU A 659 18.41 -5.43 21.84
CA GLU A 659 18.83 -6.71 22.43
C GLU A 659 17.61 -7.62 22.71
N GLY A 660 16.59 -7.11 23.42
CA GLY A 660 15.41 -7.90 23.78
C GLY A 660 14.61 -8.41 22.59
N LEU A 661 14.64 -7.70 21.45
CA LEU A 661 13.97 -8.11 20.21
C LEU A 661 14.90 -8.86 19.24
N GLY A 662 16.21 -8.95 19.52
CA GLY A 662 17.21 -9.60 18.66
C GLY A 662 17.43 -8.88 17.31
N LEU A 663 17.48 -7.54 17.33
CA LEU A 663 17.48 -6.69 16.12
C LEU A 663 18.85 -6.10 15.75
N GLU A 664 19.94 -6.64 16.27
CA GLU A 664 21.31 -6.14 16.00
C GLU A 664 21.65 -6.21 14.50
N ALA A 665 21.22 -7.28 13.83
CA ALA A 665 21.40 -7.43 12.39
C ALA A 665 20.63 -6.37 11.60
N THR A 666 19.40 -6.06 12.01
CA THR A 666 18.57 -5.01 11.41
C THR A 666 19.19 -3.63 11.62
N MET A 667 19.81 -3.37 12.77
CA MET A 667 20.53 -2.13 13.05
C MET A 667 21.83 -1.97 12.27
N ARG A 668 22.55 -3.08 12.03
CA ARG A 668 23.72 -3.10 11.16
C ARG A 668 23.34 -2.80 9.72
N ASP A 669 22.31 -3.48 9.19
CA ASP A 669 21.81 -3.26 7.83
C ASP A 669 21.32 -1.82 7.63
N LEU A 670 20.54 -1.27 8.58
CA LEU A 670 20.12 0.14 8.51
C LEU A 670 21.32 1.10 8.45
N ARG A 671 22.35 0.86 9.27
CA ARG A 671 23.57 1.67 9.26
C ARG A 671 24.25 1.64 7.90
N GLU A 672 24.48 0.45 7.35
CA GLU A 672 25.14 0.26 6.06
C GLU A 672 24.37 0.95 4.92
N ARG A 673 23.03 0.87 4.93
CA ARG A 673 22.17 1.56 3.95
C ARG A 673 22.25 3.08 4.06
N LEU A 674 22.37 3.63 5.27
CA LEU A 674 22.53 5.06 5.49
C LEU A 674 23.93 5.58 5.15
N GLU A 675 24.95 4.72 5.23
CA GLU A 675 26.33 5.04 4.85
C GLU A 675 26.58 4.91 3.33
N GLN A 676 25.92 3.94 2.68
CA GLN A 676 26.05 3.66 1.24
C GLN A 676 24.68 3.68 0.52
N PRO A 677 23.93 4.81 0.58
CA PRO A 677 22.57 4.85 0.04
C PRO A 677 22.51 4.65 -1.48
N GLU A 678 23.54 5.06 -2.23
CA GLU A 678 23.59 4.91 -3.69
C GLU A 678 23.77 3.47 -4.17
N ARG A 679 24.09 2.53 -3.26
CA ARG A 679 24.29 1.10 -3.57
C ARG A 679 23.29 0.21 -2.85
N LEU A 680 23.06 0.45 -1.57
CA LEU A 680 22.34 -0.48 -0.69
C LEU A 680 20.88 -0.07 -0.45
N SER A 681 20.47 1.15 -0.76
CA SER A 681 19.08 1.56 -0.56
C SER A 681 18.14 0.94 -1.60
N ALA A 682 16.89 0.68 -1.22
CA ALA A 682 15.86 0.18 -2.13
C ALA A 682 15.67 1.12 -3.34
N ALA A 683 15.72 2.45 -3.13
CA ALA A 683 15.63 3.42 -4.22
C ALA A 683 16.75 3.25 -5.26
N ALA A 684 17.98 3.00 -4.80
CA ALA A 684 19.13 2.80 -5.67
C ALA A 684 19.05 1.47 -6.43
N ARG A 685 18.71 0.36 -5.75
CA ARG A 685 18.62 -0.96 -6.38
C ARG A 685 17.49 -1.03 -7.41
N LEU A 686 16.31 -0.49 -7.10
CA LEU A 686 15.22 -0.36 -8.06
C LEU A 686 15.62 0.52 -9.25
N SER A 687 16.23 1.68 -9.01
CA SER A 687 16.68 2.56 -10.11
C SER A 687 17.72 1.87 -11.01
N ALA A 688 18.65 1.10 -10.44
CA ALA A 688 19.65 0.33 -11.19
C ALA A 688 19.01 -0.77 -12.04
N GLY A 689 18.02 -1.48 -11.50
CA GLY A 689 17.23 -2.48 -12.23
C GLY A 689 16.49 -1.86 -13.42
N ILE A 690 15.83 -0.71 -13.21
CA ILE A 690 15.12 0.04 -14.26
C ILE A 690 16.09 0.51 -15.36
N LEU A 691 17.27 1.00 -14.99
CA LEU A 691 18.29 1.45 -15.95
C LEU A 691 18.86 0.30 -16.77
N THR A 692 19.04 -0.86 -16.15
CA THR A 692 19.47 -2.09 -16.84
C THR A 692 18.44 -2.51 -17.87
N GLU A 693 17.16 -2.53 -17.50
CA GLU A 693 16.03 -2.80 -18.42
C GLU A 693 15.93 -1.76 -19.55
N ALA A 694 16.31 -0.50 -19.28
CA ALA A 694 16.33 0.55 -20.29
C ALA A 694 17.59 0.55 -21.18
N GLY A 695 18.64 -0.23 -20.84
CA GLY A 695 19.95 -0.17 -21.50
C GLY A 695 20.66 1.18 -21.29
N ALA A 696 20.41 1.87 -20.18
CA ALA A 696 20.91 3.21 -19.90
C ALA A 696 21.81 3.26 -18.67
N ARG A 697 22.68 4.27 -18.59
CA ARG A 697 23.58 4.48 -17.43
C ARG A 697 23.09 5.52 -16.43
N SER A 698 22.15 6.38 -16.83
CA SER A 698 21.64 7.46 -15.98
C SER A 698 20.16 7.70 -16.24
N PRO A 699 19.32 7.94 -15.20
CA PRO A 699 17.91 8.22 -15.43
C PRO A 699 17.69 9.55 -16.17
N LEU A 700 18.62 10.50 -16.02
CA LEU A 700 18.56 11.82 -16.68
C LEU A 700 19.04 11.78 -18.13
N SER A 701 19.55 10.66 -18.65
CA SER A 701 19.77 10.48 -20.09
C SER A 701 18.52 10.01 -20.83
N LEU A 702 17.47 9.62 -20.08
CA LEU A 702 16.20 9.18 -20.62
C LEU A 702 15.14 10.28 -20.45
N THR A 703 14.15 10.27 -21.34
CA THR A 703 12.88 10.96 -21.11
C THR A 703 12.09 10.28 -19.99
N GLY A 704 11.15 11.00 -19.39
CA GLY A 704 10.21 10.48 -18.40
C GLY A 704 9.42 9.30 -18.93
N ALA A 705 8.95 9.39 -20.17
CA ALA A 705 8.22 8.29 -20.81
C ALA A 705 9.09 7.03 -20.98
N GLU A 706 10.35 7.17 -21.38
CA GLU A 706 11.27 6.03 -21.55
C GLU A 706 11.59 5.37 -20.21
N PHE A 707 12.00 6.14 -19.21
CA PHE A 707 12.33 5.62 -17.88
C PHE A 707 11.11 4.95 -17.23
N ASN A 708 9.94 5.61 -17.23
CA ASN A 708 8.76 5.09 -16.55
C ASN A 708 8.19 3.83 -17.26
N ARG A 709 8.30 3.72 -18.59
CA ARG A 709 7.96 2.48 -19.31
C ARG A 709 8.97 1.36 -19.06
N ALA A 710 10.26 1.69 -18.98
CA ALA A 710 11.27 0.72 -18.57
C ALA A 710 11.01 0.23 -17.15
N ALA A 711 10.55 1.10 -16.26
CA ALA A 711 10.15 0.71 -14.90
C ALA A 711 9.01 -0.31 -14.92
N GLU A 712 7.95 -0.09 -15.70
CA GLU A 712 6.86 -1.06 -15.86
C GLU A 712 7.32 -2.42 -16.39
N ARG A 713 8.25 -2.44 -17.36
CA ARG A 713 8.83 -3.69 -17.87
C ARG A 713 9.69 -4.39 -16.80
N TYR A 714 10.52 -3.64 -16.08
CA TYR A 714 11.33 -4.16 -14.98
C TYR A 714 10.46 -4.80 -13.89
N TYR A 715 9.39 -4.11 -13.48
CA TYR A 715 8.44 -4.60 -12.48
C TYR A 715 7.71 -5.87 -12.91
N ARG A 716 7.22 -5.90 -14.15
CA ARG A 716 6.48 -7.05 -14.73
C ARG A 716 7.37 -8.24 -15.09
N GLY A 717 8.66 -8.01 -15.32
CA GLY A 717 9.64 -9.01 -15.72
C GLY A 717 10.64 -9.32 -14.61
N PRO A 718 11.86 -8.75 -14.63
CA PRO A 718 12.93 -9.05 -13.68
C PRO A 718 12.53 -9.02 -12.20
N LEU A 719 11.84 -7.98 -11.72
CA LEU A 719 11.47 -7.89 -10.30
C LEU A 719 10.44 -8.94 -9.90
N LYS A 720 9.42 -9.17 -10.75
CA LYS A 720 8.47 -10.26 -10.55
C LYS A 720 9.20 -11.60 -10.44
N GLN A 721 10.19 -11.86 -11.32
CA GLN A 721 10.99 -13.09 -11.25
C GLN A 721 11.79 -13.19 -9.94
N HIS A 722 12.37 -12.09 -9.46
CA HIS A 722 13.03 -12.03 -8.15
C HIS A 722 12.08 -12.43 -7.01
N HIS A 723 10.89 -11.83 -6.94
CA HIS A 723 9.89 -12.17 -5.93
C HIS A 723 9.39 -13.62 -6.04
N LEU A 724 9.31 -14.17 -7.27
CA LEU A 724 9.01 -15.59 -7.47
C LEU A 724 10.12 -16.50 -6.95
N HIS A 725 11.39 -16.13 -7.15
CA HIS A 725 12.52 -16.87 -6.60
C HIS A 725 12.49 -16.87 -5.07
N GLU A 726 12.21 -15.74 -4.44
CA GLU A 726 12.05 -15.64 -2.98
C GLU A 726 10.92 -16.56 -2.47
N GLY A 727 9.75 -16.51 -3.12
CA GLY A 727 8.61 -17.36 -2.76
C GLY A 727 8.90 -18.86 -2.94
N LEU A 728 9.60 -19.22 -4.02
CA LEU A 728 10.00 -20.60 -4.28
C LEU A 728 11.06 -21.10 -3.29
N ALA A 729 11.99 -20.24 -2.86
CA ALA A 729 12.96 -20.58 -1.83
C ALA A 729 12.28 -20.84 -0.47
N CYS A 730 11.27 -20.02 -0.13
CA CYS A 730 10.46 -20.24 1.07
C CYS A 730 9.71 -21.58 1.00
N LEU A 731 9.04 -21.86 -0.13
CA LEU A 731 8.32 -23.11 -0.32
C LEU A 731 9.25 -24.32 -0.29
N GLU A 732 10.41 -24.25 -0.94
CA GLU A 732 11.40 -25.34 -0.95
C GLU A 732 11.88 -25.69 0.48
N SER A 733 12.15 -24.67 1.31
CA SER A 733 12.48 -24.87 2.72
C SER A 733 11.35 -25.58 3.47
N ASP A 734 10.10 -25.20 3.23
CA ASP A 734 8.93 -25.79 3.89
C ASP A 734 8.68 -27.22 3.43
N LEU A 735 8.86 -27.51 2.13
CA LEU A 735 8.72 -28.85 1.57
C LEU A 735 9.77 -29.81 2.13
N ARG A 736 11.03 -29.37 2.27
CA ARG A 736 12.07 -30.17 2.94
C ARG A 736 11.69 -30.52 4.38
N ALA A 737 11.16 -29.54 5.12
CA ALA A 737 10.72 -29.78 6.49
C ALA A 737 9.49 -30.71 6.54
N LEU A 738 8.57 -30.58 5.59
CA LEU A 738 7.39 -31.45 5.48
C LEU A 738 7.78 -32.90 5.12
N ASP A 739 8.72 -33.09 4.19
CA ASP A 739 9.25 -34.40 3.81
C ASP A 739 9.97 -35.09 4.99
N ALA A 740 10.72 -34.32 5.79
CA ALA A 740 11.42 -34.83 6.97
C ALA A 740 10.47 -35.21 8.13
N ASP A 741 9.38 -34.45 8.31
CA ASP A 741 8.45 -34.61 9.44
C ASP A 741 7.23 -35.48 9.12
N ARG A 742 7.19 -36.20 7.97
CA ARG A 742 6.01 -36.99 7.54
C ARG A 742 5.48 -37.95 8.60
N VAL A 743 6.38 -38.53 9.40
CA VAL A 743 6.04 -39.48 10.49
C VAL A 743 5.49 -38.73 11.71
N ARG A 744 6.03 -37.54 12.00
CA ARG A 744 5.64 -36.72 13.17
C ARG A 744 4.32 -35.98 12.94
N GLU A 745 4.01 -35.64 11.69
CA GLU A 745 2.78 -34.94 11.33
C GLU A 745 2.01 -35.71 10.23
N PRO A 746 1.33 -36.83 10.58
CA PRO A 746 0.75 -37.76 9.61
C PRO A 746 -0.26 -37.14 8.64
N ALA A 747 -1.02 -36.14 9.09
CA ALA A 747 -2.00 -35.43 8.25
C ALA A 747 -1.33 -34.81 7.00
N TYR A 748 -0.16 -34.17 7.16
CA TYR A 748 0.59 -33.61 6.05
C TYR A 748 1.27 -34.72 5.23
N GLY A 749 1.78 -35.77 5.89
CA GLY A 749 2.36 -36.93 5.21
C GLY A 749 1.37 -37.62 4.26
N HIS A 750 0.10 -37.77 4.66
CA HIS A 750 -0.99 -38.29 3.84
C HIS A 750 -1.35 -37.35 2.68
N ALA A 751 -1.41 -36.03 2.92
CA ALA A 751 -1.68 -35.06 1.86
C ALA A 751 -0.58 -35.06 0.78
N LEU A 752 0.70 -35.14 1.18
CA LEU A 752 1.82 -35.28 0.26
C LEU A 752 1.73 -36.59 -0.55
N HIS A 753 1.45 -37.71 0.11
CA HIS A 753 1.30 -39.00 -0.57
C HIS A 753 0.14 -38.99 -1.56
N ALA A 754 -0.99 -38.38 -1.22
CA ALA A 754 -2.13 -38.25 -2.12
C ALA A 754 -1.81 -37.43 -3.38
N LEU A 755 -0.94 -36.41 -3.28
CA LEU A 755 -0.58 -35.52 -4.40
C LEU A 755 0.56 -36.08 -5.26
N LEU A 756 1.54 -36.76 -4.64
CA LEU A 756 2.83 -37.10 -5.28
C LEU A 756 3.17 -38.60 -5.26
N GLY A 757 2.43 -39.41 -4.50
CA GLY A 757 2.76 -40.80 -4.20
C GLY A 757 3.96 -40.91 -3.28
N GLU A 758 4.90 -41.79 -3.63
CA GLU A 758 6.14 -42.00 -2.88
C GLU A 758 7.24 -40.96 -3.17
N ARG A 759 7.03 -40.09 -4.16
CA ARG A 759 8.04 -39.09 -4.53
C ARG A 759 8.12 -37.96 -3.49
N PRO A 760 9.34 -37.56 -3.06
CA PRO A 760 9.53 -36.39 -2.21
C PRO A 760 8.97 -35.11 -2.83
N ALA A 761 8.43 -34.22 -2.01
CA ALA A 761 7.85 -32.97 -2.47
C ALA A 761 8.90 -31.99 -3.01
N VAL A 762 10.10 -32.00 -2.42
CA VAL A 762 11.22 -31.17 -2.89
C VAL A 762 11.67 -31.57 -4.30
N ASP A 763 11.78 -32.87 -4.60
CA ASP A 763 12.17 -33.37 -5.93
C ASP A 763 11.16 -32.97 -7.01
N PHE A 764 9.87 -32.99 -6.66
CA PHE A 764 8.82 -32.52 -7.55
C PHE A 764 8.98 -31.03 -7.87
N LEU A 765 9.27 -30.19 -6.87
CA LEU A 765 9.50 -28.75 -7.05
C LEU A 765 10.71 -28.48 -7.94
N GLU A 766 11.82 -29.17 -7.70
CA GLU A 766 13.06 -29.04 -8.49
C GLU A 766 12.83 -29.37 -9.97
N ARG A 767 12.07 -30.44 -10.26
CA ARG A 767 11.71 -30.83 -11.63
C ARG A 767 10.90 -29.75 -12.36
N ILE A 768 9.93 -29.12 -11.70
CA ILE A 768 9.01 -28.17 -12.36
C ILE A 768 9.52 -26.73 -12.39
N ARG A 769 10.46 -26.38 -11.50
CA ARG A 769 11.02 -25.03 -11.36
C ARG A 769 11.43 -24.39 -12.70
N PRO A 770 12.14 -25.07 -13.63
CA PRO A 770 12.51 -24.47 -14.92
C PRO A 770 11.30 -24.12 -15.80
N ALA A 771 10.24 -24.94 -15.78
CA ALA A 771 9.02 -24.68 -16.55
C ALA A 771 8.19 -23.54 -15.94
N LEU A 772 8.18 -23.45 -14.60
CA LEU A 772 7.51 -22.37 -13.87
C LEU A 772 8.16 -21.01 -14.15
N LEU A 773 9.49 -20.92 -14.11
CA LEU A 773 10.21 -19.67 -14.38
C LEU A 773 10.06 -19.19 -15.84
N ARG A 774 9.76 -20.13 -16.77
CA ARG A 774 9.39 -19.82 -18.16
C ARG A 774 7.89 -19.57 -18.36
N GLU A 775 7.09 -19.58 -17.30
CA GLU A 775 5.63 -19.43 -17.32
C GLU A 775 4.90 -20.43 -18.25
N SER A 776 5.53 -21.59 -18.49
CA SER A 776 5.01 -22.66 -19.34
C SER A 776 4.87 -24.03 -18.63
N PRO A 777 4.43 -24.11 -17.35
CA PRO A 777 4.18 -25.40 -16.71
C PRO A 777 2.93 -26.08 -17.27
N ARG A 778 2.86 -27.40 -17.14
CA ARG A 778 1.64 -28.19 -17.47
C ARG A 778 0.56 -27.90 -16.43
N GLU A 779 -0.71 -28.00 -16.84
CA GLU A 779 -1.86 -27.76 -15.94
C GLU A 779 -1.83 -28.67 -14.71
N ASP A 780 -1.60 -29.98 -14.89
CA ASP A 780 -1.48 -30.93 -13.77
C ASP A 780 -0.34 -30.61 -12.81
N ASP A 781 0.79 -30.10 -13.34
CA ASP A 781 1.94 -29.72 -12.53
C ASP A 781 1.63 -28.45 -11.71
N LEU A 782 0.91 -27.49 -12.30
CA LEU A 782 0.42 -26.31 -11.61
C LEU A 782 -0.55 -26.68 -10.49
N TYR A 783 -1.53 -27.54 -10.78
CA TYR A 783 -2.49 -28.01 -9.79
C TYR A 783 -1.78 -28.59 -8.55
N ARG A 784 -0.88 -29.56 -8.77
CA ARG A 784 -0.13 -30.21 -7.69
C ARG A 784 0.71 -29.21 -6.90
N LEU A 785 1.42 -28.30 -7.58
CA LEU A 785 2.23 -27.29 -6.89
C LEU A 785 1.36 -26.35 -6.04
N ILE A 786 0.19 -25.94 -6.53
CA ILE A 786 -0.74 -25.10 -5.76
C ILE A 786 -1.22 -25.86 -4.53
N CYS A 787 -1.60 -27.14 -4.65
CA CYS A 787 -1.99 -27.95 -3.50
C CYS A 787 -0.85 -28.14 -2.48
N LEU A 788 0.40 -28.30 -2.93
CA LEU A 788 1.57 -28.36 -2.04
C LEU A 788 1.80 -27.03 -1.31
N LEU A 789 1.65 -25.90 -2.01
CA LEU A 789 1.77 -24.59 -1.40
C LEU A 789 0.63 -24.33 -0.39
N LEU A 790 -0.60 -24.74 -0.68
CA LEU A 790 -1.71 -24.68 0.28
C LEU A 790 -1.43 -25.55 1.51
N THR A 791 -0.82 -26.73 1.34
CA THR A 791 -0.39 -27.60 2.45
C THR A 791 0.67 -26.90 3.33
N SER A 792 1.66 -26.24 2.72
CA SER A 792 2.65 -25.43 3.45
C SER A 792 1.99 -24.25 4.20
N ILE A 793 1.06 -23.53 3.56
CA ILE A 793 0.34 -22.41 4.19
C ILE A 793 -0.53 -22.89 5.36
N HIS A 794 -1.15 -24.07 5.25
CA HIS A 794 -1.88 -24.68 6.36
C HIS A 794 -0.98 -24.90 7.58
N ARG A 795 0.20 -25.49 7.37
CA ARG A 795 1.17 -25.76 8.45
C ARG A 795 1.62 -24.48 9.13
N ASP A 796 1.90 -23.43 8.37
CA ASP A 796 2.24 -22.12 8.93
C ASP A 796 1.10 -21.52 9.74
N THR A 797 -0.12 -21.59 9.22
CA THR A 797 -1.31 -21.07 9.91
C THR A 797 -1.52 -21.80 11.24
N ALA A 798 -1.48 -23.14 11.24
CA ALA A 798 -1.63 -23.94 12.46
C ALA A 798 -0.56 -23.60 13.51
N ARG A 799 0.69 -23.37 13.09
CA ARG A 799 1.77 -22.94 13.98
C ARG A 799 1.57 -21.53 14.53
N ALA A 800 1.10 -20.61 13.69
CA ALA A 800 0.81 -19.24 14.08
C ALA A 800 -0.35 -19.18 15.09
N ASP A 801 -1.43 -19.91 14.82
CA ASP A 801 -2.61 -19.96 15.70
C ASP A 801 -2.27 -20.59 17.06
N ALA A 802 -1.52 -21.70 17.08
CA ALA A 802 -1.02 -22.31 18.31
C ALA A 802 -0.14 -21.36 19.14
N ALA A 803 0.57 -20.43 18.49
CA ALA A 803 1.37 -19.43 19.16
C ALA A 803 0.55 -18.25 19.72
N LEU A 804 -0.68 -18.02 19.22
CA LEU A 804 -1.57 -16.95 19.68
C LEU A 804 -2.51 -17.42 20.81
N GLU A 805 -2.95 -18.68 20.78
CA GLU A 805 -3.84 -19.28 21.80
C GLU A 805 -3.25 -20.61 22.33
N PRO A 806 -2.27 -20.58 23.27
CA PRO A 806 -1.72 -21.80 23.83
C PRO A 806 -2.78 -22.55 24.65
N GLY A 807 -3.21 -23.73 24.19
CA GLY A 807 -4.11 -24.64 24.94
C GLY A 807 -5.52 -24.84 24.37
N ARG A 808 -5.81 -24.37 23.15
CA ARG A 808 -7.04 -24.75 22.42
C ARG A 808 -6.73 -25.90 21.45
N GLU A 809 -7.09 -27.11 21.84
CA GLU A 809 -7.21 -28.24 20.90
C GLU A 809 -8.57 -28.15 20.19
N ASP A 810 -8.51 -28.27 18.86
CA ASP A 810 -9.58 -28.53 17.86
C ASP A 810 -10.53 -27.43 17.33
N ASP A 811 -10.61 -27.46 15.98
CA ASP A 811 -11.64 -27.12 14.99
C ASP A 811 -12.20 -25.71 14.79
N GLU A 812 -11.97 -24.73 15.66
CA GLU A 812 -12.34 -23.34 15.37
C GLU A 812 -11.13 -22.53 14.86
N VAL A 813 -10.91 -22.58 13.55
CA VAL A 813 -9.99 -21.68 12.85
C VAL A 813 -10.42 -20.23 13.15
N PRO A 814 -9.57 -19.41 13.80
CA PRO A 814 -9.94 -18.04 14.10
C PRO A 814 -10.26 -17.30 12.79
N PRO A 815 -11.27 -16.40 12.79
CA PRO A 815 -11.68 -15.70 11.59
C PRO A 815 -10.49 -14.92 11.00
N PRO A 816 -10.48 -14.68 9.68
CA PRO A 816 -9.41 -13.91 9.03
C PRO A 816 -9.21 -12.57 9.74
N VAL A 817 -7.98 -12.07 9.68
CA VAL A 817 -7.57 -10.70 10.09
C VAL A 817 -8.76 -9.76 9.99
N ARG A 818 -9.36 -9.42 11.14
CA ARG A 818 -10.54 -8.57 11.18
C ARG A 818 -10.17 -7.22 10.58
N ARG A 819 -10.63 -6.93 9.37
CA ARG A 819 -10.74 -5.54 8.89
C ARG A 819 -12.03 -4.97 9.48
N ALA A 820 -11.93 -3.79 10.08
CA ALA A 820 -13.09 -2.92 10.20
C ALA A 820 -13.67 -2.71 8.80
N GLY A 821 -14.99 -2.87 8.67
CA GLY A 821 -15.71 -2.39 7.50
C GLY A 821 -15.47 -0.89 7.35
N ASN A 822 -14.51 -0.50 6.50
CA ASN A 822 -14.53 0.84 5.92
C ASN A 822 -15.61 0.80 4.84
N GLY A 823 -16.86 0.99 5.27
CA GLY A 823 -18.07 0.95 4.45
C GLY A 823 -19.35 0.83 5.26
#